data_AF-A0A933G389-F1
#
_entry.id   AF-A0A933G389-F1
#
_cell.length_a   1.000
_cell.length_b   1.000
_cell.length_c   1.000
_cell.angle_alpha   90.00
_cell.angle_beta   90.00
_cell.angle_gamma   90.00
#
_symmetry.space_group_name_H-M   'P 1'
#
loop_
_entity.id
_entity.type
_entity.pdbx_description
1 polymer ?
#
loop_
_entity_poly.entity_id
_entity_poly.type
_entity_poly.pdbx_seq_one_letter_code
_entity_poly.pdbx_strand_id
1 'polypeptide(L)'
;MTQVASRRKLVPPGGVPVTIAIWLASASVALAQDERGLTSSAPAAGPVTVALWLFDEPLDTPSRALLEDWTINGYDLTLHAGARLVPGRFGNALEILGGSGRTALRRYIDPTPLNLGDSDWTWEFWLRMKAAARSGDVLFEMRGGPWDRGPSFGLAIGDTPGELLFTCEPSGIRQTLATRPGVWAAGDQAWHHVALAYASSDRRLMHWVDGELRANVVLPTSLKPLPATGENSLSVGADVSGWHPLPAWFDEMRVSTALVYEGTFKPPSSFGPPKEPLDLGPGPHLLIDDSLIAESSHLSRTTHAAQRLADPVIREREIRPGWTQQCGGFSVRYDPPSGMFRIWMCVKNLGFEEPDYYASTYWESSDGLHWRAPELGVLEFDGRRNHNIIMTGRTHNLRFHSDGLIDDGLDAPDPAKRYRIGYFPLDWRQDHTRGFNVAFSPDGIHWTPFEGNPVMRHWDVMDGHPGAGLSVADVNDLFYDEQRRVYVQTYKTYALPNEYPLSPQHLTDRWREVNDVVRGYRRLIGLCTSEDFIHWTHHQRIVVPDDADAPELQFYSFTIVKRGDLYVGHVRCLDDQAGKGGDGVGWMELATSRDLYHWTRHRDVFFDRNPKENAWDGAIVWQARPVLVGEETWFYYLGLGGGHKSGARHVGLARMRKDGYVSRDARGTEEGRLRTVAMRLPFGPGTHLTLNAQVQPNGWIKAQVLDAGDQVIEGYGIEACRPVSGDGVSLPLTWNDRQDVSSLAGKTIRLEFRLRDASLYGFEVSRGS
;
A
#
# COMPACT_ATOMS: atom_id res chain seq x y z
N MET A 1 -46.28 47.19 -5.59
CA MET A 1 -47.26 47.61 -6.62
C MET A 1 -46.59 47.49 -7.98
N THR A 2 -47.25 46.78 -8.92
CA THR A 2 -47.20 46.88 -10.40
C THR A 2 -45.82 46.79 -11.13
N GLN A 3 -45.48 45.71 -11.88
CA GLN A 3 -45.89 45.36 -13.27
C GLN A 3 -45.79 46.59 -14.23
N VAL A 4 -45.08 46.61 -15.37
CA VAL A 4 -45.24 45.82 -16.61
C VAL A 4 -44.06 46.07 -17.60
N ALA A 5 -43.40 44.99 -18.03
CA ALA A 5 -43.06 44.56 -19.40
C ALA A 5 -42.85 45.55 -20.59
N SER A 6 -41.81 45.27 -21.39
CA SER A 6 -42.00 45.12 -22.86
C SER A 6 -41.03 44.08 -23.45
N ARG A 7 -41.60 43.20 -24.29
CA ARG A 7 -40.93 42.14 -25.07
C ARG A 7 -40.56 42.69 -26.45
N ARG A 8 -39.48 42.17 -27.06
CA ARG A 8 -39.49 41.75 -28.48
C ARG A 8 -38.58 40.52 -28.68
N LYS A 9 -39.17 39.50 -29.32
CA LYS A 9 -38.58 38.22 -29.73
C LYS A 9 -37.94 38.33 -31.11
N LEU A 10 -36.89 37.54 -31.37
CA LEU A 10 -36.62 36.85 -32.63
C LEU A 10 -35.94 35.49 -32.29
N VAL A 11 -36.34 34.43 -32.99
CA VAL A 11 -36.08 32.98 -32.79
C VAL A 11 -36.01 32.38 -34.21
N PRO A 12 -35.46 31.16 -34.52
CA PRO A 12 -34.17 30.48 -34.25
C PRO A 12 -33.52 30.03 -35.62
N PRO A 13 -32.64 29.00 -35.82
CA PRO A 13 -32.90 27.58 -35.53
C PRO A 13 -31.69 26.70 -35.13
N GLY A 14 -31.97 25.58 -34.44
CA GLY A 14 -31.07 24.42 -34.41
C GLY A 14 -30.77 23.81 -33.04
N GLY A 15 -31.79 23.45 -32.26
CA GLY A 15 -31.62 22.68 -31.04
C GLY A 15 -32.91 21.93 -30.71
N VAL A 16 -32.88 20.61 -30.85
CA VAL A 16 -33.94 19.70 -30.41
C VAL A 16 -34.07 19.81 -28.88
N PRO A 17 -35.28 19.90 -28.30
CA PRO A 17 -35.47 20.13 -26.88
C PRO A 17 -35.32 18.82 -26.11
N VAL A 18 -34.56 18.81 -25.02
CA VAL A 18 -34.74 17.82 -23.95
C VAL A 18 -35.13 18.57 -22.69
N THR A 19 -36.35 18.27 -22.25
CA THR A 19 -37.01 18.72 -21.03
C THR A 19 -36.19 18.28 -19.81
N ILE A 20 -35.77 19.24 -18.98
CA ILE A 20 -35.26 18.94 -17.63
C ILE A 20 -36.45 18.54 -16.76
N ALA A 21 -36.57 17.24 -16.51
CA ALA A 21 -37.41 16.70 -15.45
C ALA A 21 -36.51 16.37 -14.25
N ILE A 22 -36.69 17.10 -13.16
CA ILE A 22 -36.12 16.80 -11.86
C ILE A 22 -36.84 15.55 -11.34
N TRP A 23 -36.14 14.43 -11.24
CA TRP A 23 -36.61 13.23 -10.56
C TRP A 23 -35.60 12.84 -9.47
N LEU A 24 -36.09 12.87 -8.23
CA LEU A 24 -35.54 12.08 -7.12
C LEU A 24 -35.83 10.61 -7.41
N ALA A 25 -34.78 9.79 -7.55
CA ALA A 25 -34.85 8.33 -7.56
C ALA A 25 -33.52 7.78 -7.00
N SER A 26 -33.50 7.21 -5.80
CA SER A 26 -33.54 5.75 -5.55
C SER A 26 -32.62 4.98 -6.50
N ALA A 27 -31.40 4.69 -6.03
CA ALA A 27 -30.42 3.89 -6.75
C ALA A 27 -30.94 2.45 -6.93
N SER A 28 -31.28 2.11 -8.18
CA SER A 28 -31.43 0.74 -8.66
C SER A 28 -30.24 0.46 -9.57
N VAL A 29 -29.52 -0.61 -9.29
CA VAL A 29 -28.36 -1.10 -10.05
C VAL A 29 -28.81 -1.48 -11.46
N ALA A 30 -28.24 -0.84 -12.49
CA ALA A 30 -28.38 -1.25 -13.88
C ALA A 30 -27.02 -1.73 -14.41
N LEU A 31 -26.99 -3.02 -14.78
CA LEU A 31 -25.88 -3.68 -15.46
C LEU A 31 -25.74 -3.10 -16.88
N ALA A 32 -24.55 -2.57 -17.22
CA ALA A 32 -24.17 -2.31 -18.59
C ALA A 32 -23.69 -3.62 -19.24
N GLN A 33 -24.30 -4.01 -20.35
CA GLN A 33 -23.81 -5.09 -21.21
C GLN A 33 -22.73 -4.52 -22.14
N ASP A 34 -21.51 -5.05 -22.05
CA ASP A 34 -20.41 -4.82 -22.99
C ASP A 34 -20.44 -5.90 -24.09
N GLU A 35 -20.61 -5.50 -25.35
CA GLU A 35 -20.51 -6.34 -26.53
C GLU A 35 -19.05 -6.45 -26.99
N ARG A 36 -18.18 -7.10 -26.21
CA ARG A 36 -16.88 -7.60 -26.69
C ARG A 36 -16.56 -8.95 -26.06
N GLY A 37 -16.54 -9.99 -26.89
CA GLY A 37 -16.26 -11.37 -26.50
C GLY A 37 -14.83 -11.56 -25.99
N LEU A 38 -14.66 -11.35 -24.69
CA LEU A 38 -13.56 -11.84 -23.87
C LEU A 38 -14.20 -12.64 -22.72
N THR A 39 -14.20 -13.95 -22.83
CA THR A 39 -14.64 -14.83 -21.74
C THR A 39 -13.58 -14.80 -20.65
N SER A 40 -13.76 -13.93 -19.65
CA SER A 40 -13.02 -13.99 -18.39
C SER A 40 -13.40 -15.27 -17.65
N SER A 41 -12.48 -16.23 -17.56
CA SER A 41 -12.63 -17.37 -16.65
C SER A 41 -12.18 -16.95 -15.25
N ALA A 42 -13.02 -16.18 -14.56
CA ALA A 42 -12.94 -16.03 -13.11
C ALA A 42 -13.99 -16.97 -12.47
N PRO A 43 -13.66 -17.79 -11.46
CA PRO A 43 -14.70 -18.32 -10.59
C PRO A 43 -15.25 -17.15 -9.77
N ALA A 44 -16.55 -16.91 -9.92
CA ALA A 44 -17.27 -15.77 -9.37
C ALA A 44 -17.22 -15.72 -7.84
N ALA A 45 -16.71 -14.61 -7.29
CA ALA A 45 -17.33 -14.02 -6.11
C ALA A 45 -18.74 -13.58 -6.55
N GLY A 46 -19.72 -14.47 -6.42
CA GLY A 46 -21.10 -14.14 -6.70
C GLY A 46 -21.62 -13.07 -5.72
N PRO A 47 -22.78 -12.43 -6.01
CA PRO A 47 -23.41 -11.37 -5.20
C PRO A 47 -23.89 -11.81 -3.79
N VAL A 48 -23.28 -12.85 -3.21
CA VAL A 48 -23.71 -13.59 -2.02
C VAL A 48 -22.67 -13.50 -0.88
N THR A 49 -21.38 -13.31 -1.19
CA THR A 49 -20.32 -13.18 -0.18
C THR A 49 -20.20 -11.74 0.31
N VAL A 50 -20.30 -11.56 1.62
CA VAL A 50 -20.27 -10.25 2.30
C VAL A 50 -18.88 -9.91 2.82
N ALA A 51 -18.14 -10.90 3.31
CA ALA A 51 -16.77 -10.73 3.75
C ALA A 51 -15.96 -11.99 3.46
N LEU A 52 -14.70 -11.82 3.10
CA LEU A 52 -13.73 -12.88 2.84
C LEU A 52 -12.37 -12.48 3.38
N TRP A 53 -11.93 -13.10 4.47
CA TRP A 53 -10.58 -12.89 5.02
C TRP A 53 -9.71 -14.09 4.71
N LEU A 54 -8.68 -13.93 3.87
CA LEU A 54 -7.75 -15.01 3.54
C LEU A 54 -6.67 -15.20 4.63
N PHE A 55 -6.38 -14.15 5.41
CA PHE A 55 -5.27 -14.11 6.38
C PHE A 55 -3.89 -14.26 5.74
N ASP A 56 -3.76 -13.82 4.49
CA ASP A 56 -2.59 -13.98 3.62
C ASP A 56 -1.58 -12.82 3.71
N GLU A 57 -1.77 -11.90 4.65
CA GLU A 57 -0.82 -10.79 4.88
C GLU A 57 0.55 -11.34 5.34
N PRO A 58 1.66 -10.58 5.20
CA PRO A 58 2.99 -11.03 5.57
C PRO A 58 3.11 -11.57 6.99
N LEU A 59 3.99 -12.54 7.23
CA LEU A 59 4.15 -13.19 8.54
C LEU A 59 4.63 -12.25 9.65
N ASP A 60 5.26 -11.14 9.29
CA ASP A 60 5.69 -10.08 10.19
C ASP A 60 4.65 -8.98 10.39
N THR A 61 3.40 -9.20 9.94
CA THR A 61 2.27 -8.30 10.14
C THR A 61 2.08 -8.01 11.64
N PRO A 62 2.20 -6.74 12.08
CA PRO A 62 2.17 -6.38 13.49
C PRO A 62 0.75 -6.30 14.04
N SER A 63 0.63 -6.31 15.37
CA SER A 63 -0.63 -5.95 16.04
C SER A 63 -1.11 -4.56 15.60
N ARG A 64 -2.42 -4.43 15.46
CA ARG A 64 -3.21 -3.33 14.88
C ARG A 64 -3.12 -3.15 13.37
N ALA A 65 -2.40 -4.00 12.66
CA ALA A 65 -2.53 -4.06 11.21
C ALA A 65 -3.95 -4.53 10.81
N LEU A 66 -4.34 -4.16 9.59
CA LEU A 66 -5.58 -4.64 8.98
C LEU A 66 -5.32 -6.02 8.35
N LEU A 67 -6.23 -6.96 8.60
CA LEU A 67 -6.39 -8.21 7.87
C LEU A 67 -7.52 -7.99 6.88
N GLU A 68 -7.19 -8.09 5.61
CA GLU A 68 -7.95 -7.56 4.50
C GLU A 68 -9.22 -8.38 4.22
N ASP A 69 -10.34 -7.68 4.03
CA ASP A 69 -11.52 -8.26 3.40
C ASP A 69 -11.37 -8.19 1.87
N TRP A 70 -11.24 -9.36 1.24
CA TRP A 70 -11.10 -9.53 -0.21
C TRP A 70 -12.38 -9.24 -1.01
N THR A 71 -13.45 -8.78 -0.36
CA THR A 71 -14.65 -8.29 -1.04
C THR A 71 -14.59 -6.78 -1.27
N ILE A 72 -15.45 -6.27 -2.15
CA ILE A 72 -15.61 -4.83 -2.38
C ILE A 72 -16.11 -4.07 -1.14
N ASN A 73 -16.54 -4.76 -0.09
CA ASN A 73 -17.14 -4.15 1.09
C ASN A 73 -16.11 -3.61 2.10
N GLY A 74 -14.85 -4.10 2.07
CA GLY A 74 -13.75 -3.60 2.88
C GLY A 74 -13.97 -3.73 4.38
N TYR A 75 -14.53 -4.85 4.84
CA TYR A 75 -14.75 -5.12 6.26
C TYR A 75 -13.51 -5.68 6.97
N ASP A 76 -12.39 -4.97 6.86
CA ASP A 76 -11.10 -5.41 7.39
C ASP A 76 -11.14 -5.68 8.91
N LEU A 77 -10.52 -6.78 9.32
CA LEU A 77 -10.29 -7.07 10.74
C LEU A 77 -9.02 -6.35 11.20
N THR A 78 -9.00 -5.83 12.41
CA THR A 78 -7.78 -5.36 13.07
C THR A 78 -7.14 -6.54 13.81
N LEU A 79 -5.92 -6.91 13.43
CA LEU A 79 -5.12 -7.89 14.18
C LEU A 79 -4.76 -7.29 15.55
N HIS A 80 -4.75 -8.06 16.62
CA HIS A 80 -4.34 -7.63 17.96
C HIS A 80 -3.40 -8.66 18.60
N ALA A 81 -2.73 -8.27 19.68
CA ALA A 81 -1.67 -9.04 20.34
C ALA A 81 -2.03 -10.45 20.82
N GLY A 82 -3.32 -10.82 20.90
CA GLY A 82 -3.77 -12.19 21.19
C GLY A 82 -3.67 -13.14 19.99
N ALA A 83 -3.32 -12.63 18.80
CA ALA A 83 -3.17 -13.41 17.58
C ALA A 83 -1.95 -12.95 16.76
N ARG A 84 -1.54 -13.76 15.78
CA ARG A 84 -0.51 -13.43 14.77
C ARG A 84 -0.73 -14.24 13.50
N LEU A 85 -0.02 -13.89 12.43
CA LEU A 85 0.00 -14.69 11.20
C LEU A 85 1.11 -15.74 11.24
N VAL A 86 0.82 -16.92 10.70
CA VAL A 86 1.74 -18.06 10.53
C VAL A 86 1.48 -18.74 9.19
N PRO A 87 2.37 -19.60 8.69
CA PRO A 87 2.05 -20.44 7.54
C PRO A 87 0.79 -21.29 7.78
N GLY A 88 -0.15 -21.18 6.86
CA GLY A 88 -1.48 -21.77 6.89
C GLY A 88 -1.63 -23.02 6.02
N ARG A 89 -2.87 -23.40 5.77
CA ARG A 89 -3.27 -24.38 4.76
C ARG A 89 -3.17 -23.79 3.34
N PHE A 90 -3.53 -22.52 3.18
CA PHE A 90 -3.64 -21.83 1.89
C PHE A 90 -2.83 -20.53 1.82
N GLY A 91 -1.56 -20.58 2.24
CA GLY A 91 -0.71 -19.40 2.35
C GLY A 91 -0.42 -19.14 3.81
N ASN A 92 -0.92 -18.05 4.37
CA ASN A 92 -0.83 -17.77 5.81
C ASN A 92 -2.16 -18.04 6.53
N ALA A 93 -2.15 -18.01 7.84
CA ALA A 93 -3.26 -18.30 8.72
C ALA A 93 -3.17 -17.48 10.01
N LEU A 94 -4.32 -17.16 10.59
CA LEU A 94 -4.44 -16.50 11.87
C LEU A 94 -4.25 -17.51 13.02
N GLU A 95 -3.11 -17.45 13.70
CA GLU A 95 -2.87 -18.17 14.94
C GLU A 95 -3.41 -17.41 16.15
N ILE A 96 -4.20 -18.09 16.98
CA ILE A 96 -4.61 -17.59 18.28
C ILE A 96 -3.65 -18.10 19.37
N LEU A 97 -3.08 -17.18 20.15
CA LEU A 97 -1.97 -17.48 21.07
C LEU A 97 -2.42 -18.12 22.40
N GLY A 98 -3.71 -18.15 22.70
CA GLY A 98 -4.30 -18.86 23.86
C GLY A 98 -4.23 -18.13 25.21
N GLY A 99 -3.57 -16.97 25.27
CA GLY A 99 -3.55 -16.07 26.44
C GLY A 99 -4.64 -14.98 26.38
N SER A 100 -4.93 -14.31 27.51
CA SER A 100 -5.90 -13.20 27.53
C SER A 100 -5.43 -12.03 26.66
N GLY A 101 -6.22 -11.66 25.65
CA GLY A 101 -5.92 -10.58 24.73
C GLY A 101 -6.84 -10.63 23.51
N ARG A 102 -7.18 -9.45 22.97
CA ARG A 102 -7.95 -9.37 21.72
C ARG A 102 -7.18 -10.04 20.59
N THR A 103 -7.91 -10.65 19.65
CA THR A 103 -7.38 -11.44 18.54
C THR A 103 -7.55 -10.67 17.23
N ALA A 104 -8.42 -11.09 16.30
CA ALA A 104 -8.81 -10.28 15.16
C ALA A 104 -10.17 -9.63 15.45
N LEU A 105 -10.29 -8.30 15.26
CA LEU A 105 -11.47 -7.52 15.65
C LEU A 105 -11.88 -6.50 14.58
N ARG A 106 -13.16 -6.47 14.22
CA ARG A 106 -13.77 -5.38 13.45
C ARG A 106 -14.70 -4.58 14.36
N ARG A 107 -14.57 -3.25 14.38
CA ARG A 107 -15.55 -2.34 14.98
C ARG A 107 -16.53 -1.83 13.94
N TYR A 108 -17.69 -1.36 14.37
CA TYR A 108 -18.70 -0.73 13.51
C TYR A 108 -19.27 -1.69 12.47
N ILE A 109 -19.71 -2.88 12.93
CA ILE A 109 -20.38 -3.88 12.06
C ILE A 109 -21.86 -3.60 11.83
N ASP A 110 -22.41 -2.53 12.42
CA ASP A 110 -23.76 -2.06 12.16
C ASP A 110 -23.71 -0.64 11.57
N PRO A 111 -24.51 -0.32 10.55
CA PRO A 111 -25.61 -1.10 9.96
C PRO A 111 -25.18 -2.05 8.81
N THR A 112 -24.02 -2.70 8.88
CA THR A 112 -23.51 -3.53 7.77
C THR A 112 -24.18 -4.92 7.74
N PRO A 113 -24.10 -5.65 6.60
CA PRO A 113 -24.62 -7.02 6.51
C PRO A 113 -23.86 -8.04 7.38
N LEU A 114 -22.77 -7.64 8.06
CA LEU A 114 -22.13 -8.49 9.07
C LEU A 114 -22.95 -8.58 10.36
N ASN A 115 -23.89 -7.67 10.63
CA ASN A 115 -24.80 -7.80 11.78
C ASN A 115 -25.92 -8.81 11.48
N LEU A 116 -25.59 -10.10 11.60
CA LEU A 116 -26.46 -11.24 11.23
C LEU A 116 -27.77 -11.26 12.03
N GLY A 117 -28.87 -11.67 11.38
CA GLY A 117 -30.20 -11.66 11.98
C GLY A 117 -31.16 -12.64 11.33
N ASP A 118 -32.43 -12.25 11.16
CA ASP A 118 -33.49 -13.05 10.53
C ASP A 118 -33.42 -13.00 9.00
N SER A 119 -32.29 -13.43 8.45
CA SER A 119 -32.07 -13.60 7.02
C SER A 119 -31.27 -14.86 6.78
N ASP A 120 -31.24 -15.36 5.56
CA ASP A 120 -30.37 -16.47 5.23
C ASP A 120 -28.91 -16.04 5.33
N TRP A 121 -28.07 -16.89 5.92
CA TRP A 121 -26.62 -16.66 5.96
C TRP A 121 -25.84 -17.96 6.12
N THR A 122 -24.59 -17.93 5.68
CA THR A 122 -23.58 -18.98 5.90
C THR A 122 -22.28 -18.34 6.36
N TRP A 123 -21.67 -18.92 7.39
CA TRP A 123 -20.33 -18.59 7.87
C TRP A 123 -19.47 -19.85 7.84
N GLU A 124 -18.33 -19.78 7.18
CA GLU A 124 -17.41 -20.91 7.06
C GLU A 124 -15.94 -20.48 7.13
N PHE A 125 -15.08 -21.42 7.53
CA PHE A 125 -13.64 -21.21 7.68
C PHE A 125 -12.90 -22.56 7.72
N TRP A 126 -11.59 -22.52 7.48
CA TRP A 126 -10.69 -23.62 7.83
C TRP A 126 -10.15 -23.44 9.24
N LEU A 127 -10.11 -24.52 10.00
CA LEU A 127 -9.61 -24.53 11.37
C LEU A 127 -8.65 -25.69 11.59
N ARG A 128 -7.54 -25.45 12.31
CA ARG A 128 -6.68 -26.51 12.85
C ARG A 128 -6.41 -26.24 14.32
N MET A 129 -6.56 -27.26 15.17
CA MET A 129 -6.33 -27.12 16.61
C MET A 129 -4.84 -27.10 16.94
N LYS A 130 -4.43 -26.15 17.77
CA LYS A 130 -3.07 -26.08 18.34
C LYS A 130 -2.99 -26.81 19.69
N ALA A 131 -4.07 -26.75 20.45
CA ALA A 131 -4.25 -27.47 21.71
C ALA A 131 -5.72 -27.87 21.87
N ALA A 132 -6.04 -28.66 22.90
CA ALA A 132 -7.43 -29.00 23.20
C ALA A 132 -8.23 -27.74 23.55
N ALA A 133 -9.39 -27.59 22.94
CA ALA A 133 -10.32 -26.54 23.27
C ALA A 133 -10.93 -26.76 24.68
N ARG A 134 -11.25 -25.66 25.36
CA ARG A 134 -12.00 -25.67 26.62
C ARG A 134 -13.44 -25.24 26.37
N SER A 135 -14.35 -25.66 27.25
CA SER A 135 -15.72 -25.13 27.23
C SER A 135 -15.67 -23.61 27.29
N GLY A 136 -16.44 -22.96 26.42
CA GLY A 136 -16.55 -21.52 26.32
C GLY A 136 -15.48 -20.83 25.49
N ASP A 137 -14.42 -21.53 25.03
CA ASP A 137 -13.48 -20.93 24.06
C ASP A 137 -14.25 -20.55 22.78
N VAL A 138 -13.99 -19.35 22.24
CA VAL A 138 -14.85 -18.72 21.22
C VAL A 138 -14.28 -18.90 19.81
N LEU A 139 -15.13 -19.30 18.87
CA LEU A 139 -14.80 -19.33 17.45
C LEU A 139 -15.00 -17.95 16.83
N PHE A 140 -16.15 -17.33 17.08
CA PHE A 140 -16.42 -15.92 16.79
C PHE A 140 -17.46 -15.34 17.74
N GLU A 141 -17.39 -14.03 17.98
CA GLU A 141 -18.39 -13.29 18.73
C GLU A 141 -18.66 -11.93 18.08
N MET A 142 -19.93 -11.61 17.88
CA MET A 142 -20.42 -10.25 17.69
C MET A 142 -20.99 -9.74 19.02
N ARG A 143 -20.62 -8.51 19.39
CA ARG A 143 -21.04 -7.87 20.64
C ARG A 143 -21.68 -6.52 20.36
N GLY A 144 -22.84 -6.29 20.95
CA GLY A 144 -23.59 -5.04 20.80
C GLY A 144 -23.10 -3.93 21.72
N GLY A 145 -23.28 -2.68 21.29
CA GLY A 145 -23.19 -1.51 22.17
C GLY A 145 -21.77 -1.05 22.56
N PRO A 146 -21.69 0.10 23.26
CA PRO A 146 -20.42 0.72 23.62
C PRO A 146 -19.63 -0.14 24.62
N TRP A 147 -18.30 -0.16 24.45
CA TRP A 147 -17.35 -0.84 25.34
C TRP A 147 -17.58 -2.35 25.51
N ASP A 148 -18.19 -3.01 24.53
CA ASP A 148 -18.31 -4.46 24.46
C ASP A 148 -19.18 -5.06 25.59
N ARG A 149 -20.17 -4.30 26.09
CA ARG A 149 -21.03 -4.69 27.23
C ARG A 149 -22.48 -5.05 26.88
N GLY A 150 -22.85 -4.99 25.61
CA GLY A 150 -24.21 -5.32 25.17
C GLY A 150 -24.40 -6.81 24.84
N PRO A 151 -25.48 -7.13 24.13
CA PRO A 151 -25.85 -8.51 23.88
C PRO A 151 -24.82 -9.22 22.98
N SER A 152 -24.71 -10.53 23.14
CA SER A 152 -23.83 -11.40 22.34
C SER A 152 -24.59 -12.14 21.23
N PHE A 153 -23.90 -12.34 20.11
CA PHE A 153 -24.25 -13.25 19.03
C PHE A 153 -22.98 -13.99 18.63
N GLY A 154 -22.93 -15.32 18.70
CA GLY A 154 -21.67 -16.01 18.45
C GLY A 154 -21.72 -17.52 18.54
N LEU A 155 -20.55 -18.12 18.32
CA LEU A 155 -20.32 -19.56 18.36
C LEU A 155 -19.10 -19.85 19.24
N ALA A 156 -19.28 -20.73 20.21
CA ALA A 156 -18.25 -21.16 21.15
C ALA A 156 -18.19 -22.68 21.26
N ILE A 157 -17.16 -23.19 21.91
CA ILE A 157 -17.02 -24.60 22.26
C ILE A 157 -18.04 -24.93 23.36
N GLY A 158 -18.76 -26.04 23.19
CA GLY A 158 -19.77 -26.49 24.13
C GLY A 158 -19.18 -27.06 25.43
N ASP A 159 -20.06 -27.33 26.39
CA ASP A 159 -19.69 -27.88 27.70
C ASP A 159 -19.21 -29.35 27.62
N THR A 160 -19.71 -30.09 26.63
CA THR A 160 -19.35 -31.49 26.40
C THR A 160 -18.40 -31.62 25.21
N PRO A 161 -17.40 -32.53 25.25
CA PRO A 161 -16.57 -32.82 24.09
C PRO A 161 -17.40 -33.20 22.86
N GLY A 162 -17.15 -32.53 21.73
CA GLY A 162 -17.91 -32.76 20.50
C GLY A 162 -19.20 -31.94 20.39
N GLU A 163 -19.31 -30.85 21.13
CA GLU A 163 -20.41 -29.89 21.01
C GLU A 163 -19.91 -28.48 20.69
N LEU A 164 -20.74 -27.72 19.98
CA LEU A 164 -20.64 -26.28 19.84
C LEU A 164 -21.83 -25.62 20.51
N LEU A 165 -21.64 -24.41 21.02
CA LEU A 165 -22.66 -23.58 21.64
C LEU A 165 -22.90 -22.34 20.77
N PHE A 166 -24.07 -22.29 20.14
CA PHE A 166 -24.54 -21.09 19.44
C PHE A 166 -25.34 -20.20 20.41
N THR A 167 -25.01 -18.91 20.46
CA THR A 167 -25.70 -17.93 21.30
C THR A 167 -26.21 -16.77 20.45
N CYS A 168 -27.47 -16.37 20.65
CA CYS A 168 -28.06 -15.15 20.13
C CYS A 168 -28.94 -14.53 21.23
N GLU A 169 -28.34 -13.67 22.06
CA GLU A 169 -29.02 -13.03 23.18
C GLU A 169 -30.19 -12.13 22.78
N PRO A 170 -30.17 -11.37 21.65
CA PRO A 170 -31.33 -10.61 21.20
C PRO A 170 -32.59 -11.46 21.01
N SER A 171 -32.42 -12.76 20.72
CA SER A 171 -33.49 -13.74 20.51
C SER A 171 -33.75 -14.63 21.73
N GLY A 172 -32.94 -14.51 22.78
CA GLY A 172 -32.95 -15.42 23.93
C GLY A 172 -32.53 -16.85 23.59
N ILE A 173 -31.73 -17.04 22.53
CA ILE A 173 -31.32 -18.37 22.04
C ILE A 173 -29.95 -18.74 22.59
N ARG A 174 -29.87 -19.95 23.15
CA ARG A 174 -28.64 -20.65 23.51
C ARG A 174 -28.81 -22.11 23.10
N GLN A 175 -28.21 -22.49 21.98
CA GLN A 175 -28.45 -23.76 21.31
C GLN A 175 -27.15 -24.59 21.24
N THR A 176 -27.19 -25.79 21.79
CA THR A 176 -26.11 -26.77 21.63
C THR A 176 -26.23 -27.49 20.29
N LEU A 177 -25.13 -27.60 19.56
CA LEU A 177 -25.01 -28.26 18.28
C LEU A 177 -24.04 -29.43 18.41
N ALA A 178 -24.49 -30.63 18.04
CA ALA A 178 -23.61 -31.78 17.93
C ALA A 178 -22.58 -31.54 16.80
N THR A 179 -21.34 -31.95 17.03
CA THR A 179 -20.27 -31.91 16.03
C THR A 179 -19.58 -33.28 15.91
N ARG A 180 -18.45 -33.33 15.19
CA ARG A 180 -17.64 -34.54 15.10
C ARG A 180 -16.80 -34.73 16.38
N PRO A 181 -16.92 -35.88 17.09
CA PRO A 181 -16.07 -36.16 18.24
C PRO A 181 -14.59 -36.16 17.87
N GLY A 182 -13.76 -35.51 18.69
CA GLY A 182 -12.30 -35.47 18.52
C GLY A 182 -11.75 -34.27 17.73
N VAL A 183 -12.57 -33.58 16.92
CA VAL A 183 -12.12 -32.45 16.08
C VAL A 183 -11.57 -31.27 16.87
N TRP A 184 -11.99 -31.12 18.13
CA TRP A 184 -11.50 -30.07 19.03
C TRP A 184 -10.44 -30.55 20.03
N ALA A 185 -9.96 -31.79 19.89
CA ALA A 185 -8.99 -32.38 20.82
C ALA A 185 -7.55 -32.02 20.44
N ALA A 186 -6.64 -31.96 21.43
CA ALA A 186 -5.24 -31.61 21.20
C ALA A 186 -4.51 -32.51 20.19
N GLY A 187 -4.93 -33.77 20.06
CA GLY A 187 -4.31 -34.75 19.16
C GLY A 187 -4.70 -34.61 17.69
N ASP A 188 -5.74 -33.82 17.38
CA ASP A 188 -6.18 -33.61 16.01
C ASP A 188 -5.44 -32.41 15.39
N GLN A 189 -4.35 -32.72 14.69
CA GLN A 189 -3.52 -31.73 13.99
C GLN A 189 -3.93 -31.58 12.52
N ALA A 190 -5.12 -32.05 12.14
CA ALA A 190 -5.65 -31.87 10.80
C ALA A 190 -6.37 -30.52 10.66
N TRP A 191 -6.38 -30.02 9.43
CA TRP A 191 -7.21 -28.89 9.05
C TRP A 191 -8.61 -29.38 8.68
N HIS A 192 -9.62 -28.80 9.31
CA HIS A 192 -11.02 -29.09 9.09
C HIS A 192 -11.76 -27.91 8.48
N HIS A 193 -12.67 -28.19 7.56
CA HIS A 193 -13.64 -27.19 7.08
C HIS A 193 -14.82 -27.15 8.05
N VAL A 194 -15.15 -25.96 8.56
CA VAL A 194 -16.26 -25.75 9.49
C VAL A 194 -17.23 -24.76 8.87
N ALA A 195 -18.51 -25.10 8.84
CA ALA A 195 -19.57 -24.21 8.37
C ALA A 195 -20.75 -24.16 9.35
N LEU A 196 -21.37 -22.99 9.46
CA LEU A 196 -22.62 -22.72 10.17
C LEU A 196 -23.54 -21.93 9.24
N ALA A 197 -24.79 -22.35 9.09
CA ALA A 197 -25.77 -21.64 8.27
C ALA A 197 -27.12 -21.53 8.97
N TYR A 198 -27.83 -20.44 8.71
CA TYR A 198 -29.20 -20.24 9.17
C TYR A 198 -30.13 -20.03 7.99
N ALA A 199 -31.20 -20.82 7.93
CA ALA A 199 -32.30 -20.64 7.00
C ALA A 199 -33.45 -19.92 7.72
N SER A 200 -33.72 -18.69 7.31
CA SER A 200 -34.76 -17.84 7.91
C SER A 200 -36.16 -18.39 7.65
N SER A 201 -36.39 -19.03 6.51
CA SER A 201 -37.69 -19.53 6.07
C SER A 201 -38.37 -20.47 7.06
N ASP A 202 -37.59 -21.26 7.80
CA ASP A 202 -38.08 -22.21 8.79
C ASP A 202 -37.29 -22.20 10.10
N ARG A 203 -36.49 -21.15 10.32
CA ARG A 203 -35.68 -20.89 11.52
C ARG A 203 -34.69 -22.01 11.82
N ARG A 204 -34.05 -22.54 10.79
CA ARG A 204 -33.21 -23.73 10.89
C ARG A 204 -31.74 -23.36 10.94
N LEU A 205 -31.05 -23.80 11.97
CA LEU A 205 -29.60 -23.66 12.15
C LEU A 205 -28.91 -24.99 11.80
N MET A 206 -27.94 -24.93 10.90
CA MET A 206 -27.24 -26.09 10.38
C MET A 206 -25.73 -25.93 10.55
N HIS A 207 -25.04 -27.02 10.85
CA HIS A 207 -23.58 -27.04 11.05
C HIS A 207 -22.95 -28.25 10.39
N TRP A 208 -21.81 -28.03 9.74
CA TRP A 208 -21.02 -29.06 9.06
C TRP A 208 -19.57 -29.08 9.53
N VAL A 209 -18.97 -30.26 9.45
CA VAL A 209 -17.51 -30.46 9.57
C VAL A 209 -17.05 -31.34 8.41
N ASP A 210 -16.07 -30.86 7.65
CA ASP A 210 -15.53 -31.49 6.45
C ASP A 210 -16.62 -31.82 5.42
N GLY A 211 -17.63 -30.96 5.33
CA GLY A 211 -18.76 -31.09 4.41
C GLY A 211 -19.82 -32.11 4.84
N GLU A 212 -19.62 -32.83 5.94
CA GLU A 212 -20.64 -33.69 6.54
C GLU A 212 -21.55 -32.90 7.50
N LEU A 213 -22.86 -32.99 7.31
CA LEU A 213 -23.85 -32.34 8.17
C LEU A 213 -23.82 -32.97 9.57
N ARG A 214 -23.59 -32.15 10.61
CA ARG A 214 -23.48 -32.58 12.01
C ARG A 214 -24.66 -32.15 12.87
N ALA A 215 -25.19 -30.95 12.63
CA ALA A 215 -26.39 -30.47 13.29
C ALA A 215 -27.35 -29.85 12.29
N ASN A 216 -28.65 -30.04 12.53
CA ASN A 216 -29.74 -29.46 11.76
C ASN A 216 -30.93 -29.27 12.70
N VAL A 217 -31.02 -28.08 13.30
CA VAL A 217 -31.90 -27.78 14.43
C VAL A 217 -32.86 -26.66 14.07
N VAL A 218 -34.15 -26.85 14.32
CA VAL A 218 -35.14 -25.79 14.23
C VAL A 218 -35.13 -24.99 15.54
N LEU A 219 -34.83 -23.69 15.44
CA LEU A 219 -34.77 -22.80 16.59
C LEU A 219 -36.17 -22.45 17.11
N PRO A 220 -36.33 -22.21 18.43
CA PRO A 220 -37.63 -21.92 19.04
C PRO A 220 -38.22 -20.58 18.59
N THR A 221 -37.38 -19.63 18.17
CA THR A 221 -37.73 -18.28 17.71
C THR A 221 -36.84 -17.90 16.51
N SER A 222 -37.28 -16.91 15.72
CA SER A 222 -36.43 -16.33 14.67
C SER A 222 -35.23 -15.61 15.29
N LEU A 223 -34.10 -15.59 14.60
CA LEU A 223 -32.95 -14.82 15.02
C LEU A 223 -33.24 -13.32 14.95
N LYS A 224 -32.50 -12.52 15.71
CA LYS A 224 -32.56 -11.07 15.70
C LYS A 224 -31.13 -10.54 15.66
N PRO A 225 -30.87 -9.52 14.84
CA PRO A 225 -29.57 -8.88 14.85
C PRO A 225 -29.32 -8.17 16.17
N LEU A 226 -28.05 -7.82 16.42
CA LEU A 226 -27.70 -6.95 17.53
C LEU A 226 -28.37 -5.57 17.32
N PRO A 227 -28.82 -4.90 18.38
CA PRO A 227 -29.36 -3.55 18.29
C PRO A 227 -28.38 -2.61 17.56
N ALA A 228 -28.87 -1.80 16.63
CA ALA A 228 -28.05 -0.88 15.86
C ALA A 228 -27.67 0.34 16.72
N THR A 229 -26.48 0.31 17.34
CA THR A 229 -25.96 1.40 18.18
C THR A 229 -24.88 2.23 17.47
N GLY A 230 -24.46 1.82 16.28
CA GLY A 230 -23.32 2.37 15.56
C GLY A 230 -21.98 2.03 16.21
N GLU A 231 -21.91 1.00 17.06
CA GLU A 231 -20.71 0.62 17.83
C GLU A 231 -20.54 -0.90 17.98
N ASN A 232 -21.32 -1.70 17.26
CA ASN A 232 -21.21 -3.16 17.37
C ASN A 232 -19.86 -3.64 16.85
N SER A 233 -19.33 -4.71 17.45
CA SER A 233 -18.02 -5.25 17.11
C SER A 233 -18.08 -6.74 16.83
N LEU A 234 -17.18 -7.24 15.98
CA LEU A 234 -16.97 -8.65 15.65
C LEU A 234 -15.54 -9.04 16.07
N SER A 235 -15.38 -10.15 16.79
CA SER A 235 -14.09 -10.80 17.05
C SER A 235 -14.06 -12.25 16.56
N VAL A 236 -12.89 -12.69 16.10
CA VAL A 236 -12.61 -14.05 15.62
C VAL A 236 -11.58 -14.73 16.53
N GLY A 237 -11.83 -15.96 16.94
CA GLY A 237 -10.93 -16.79 17.75
C GLY A 237 -10.86 -16.43 19.24
N ALA A 238 -11.61 -15.44 19.69
CA ALA A 238 -11.83 -15.10 21.09
C ALA A 238 -13.14 -14.29 21.22
N ASP A 239 -13.58 -14.06 22.46
CA ASP A 239 -14.59 -13.02 22.72
C ASP A 239 -14.03 -11.61 22.46
N VAL A 240 -14.90 -10.61 22.34
CA VAL A 240 -14.49 -9.23 22.02
C VAL A 240 -13.58 -8.61 23.11
N SER A 241 -13.61 -9.16 24.32
CA SER A 241 -12.73 -8.75 25.43
C SER A 241 -11.37 -9.45 25.43
N GLY A 242 -11.22 -10.54 24.67
CA GLY A 242 -10.02 -11.38 24.60
C GLY A 242 -9.88 -12.43 25.71
N TRP A 243 -10.91 -12.77 26.49
CA TRP A 243 -10.77 -13.65 27.66
C TRP A 243 -10.87 -15.15 27.35
N HIS A 244 -11.67 -15.52 26.34
CA HIS A 244 -11.92 -16.92 25.98
C HIS A 244 -11.32 -17.29 24.61
N PRO A 245 -9.98 -17.25 24.45
CA PRO A 245 -9.32 -17.54 23.19
C PRO A 245 -9.36 -19.04 22.88
N LEU A 246 -9.68 -19.38 21.63
CA LEU A 246 -9.58 -20.74 21.11
C LEU A 246 -8.15 -21.00 20.62
N PRO A 247 -7.37 -21.92 21.21
CA PRO A 247 -6.00 -22.21 20.78
C PRO A 247 -5.99 -22.97 19.45
N ALA A 248 -6.15 -22.23 18.35
CA ALA A 248 -6.30 -22.76 17.00
C ALA A 248 -5.67 -21.83 15.95
N TRP A 249 -5.54 -22.38 14.76
CA TRP A 249 -5.25 -21.64 13.53
C TRP A 249 -6.53 -21.54 12.71
N PHE A 250 -6.88 -20.33 12.28
CA PHE A 250 -7.93 -20.06 11.31
C PHE A 250 -7.28 -19.73 9.97
N ASP A 251 -7.78 -20.30 8.90
CA ASP A 251 -7.36 -20.01 7.54
C ASP A 251 -8.60 -19.83 6.67
N GLU A 252 -8.54 -18.90 5.72
CA GLU A 252 -9.63 -18.43 4.86
C GLU A 252 -11.02 -18.46 5.52
N MET A 253 -11.57 -17.31 5.91
CA MET A 253 -12.90 -17.18 6.51
C MET A 253 -13.86 -16.43 5.59
N ARG A 254 -15.06 -16.96 5.40
CA ARG A 254 -16.10 -16.39 4.54
C ARG A 254 -17.43 -16.23 5.25
N VAL A 255 -18.07 -15.07 5.07
CA VAL A 255 -19.45 -14.79 5.49
C VAL A 255 -20.30 -14.48 4.26
N SER A 256 -21.46 -15.12 4.15
CA SER A 256 -22.38 -14.98 3.02
C SER A 256 -23.81 -14.71 3.48
N THR A 257 -24.58 -13.92 2.74
CA THR A 257 -26.01 -13.60 2.98
C THR A 257 -26.96 -14.58 2.30
N ALA A 258 -26.52 -15.81 2.09
CA ALA A 258 -27.37 -16.89 1.59
C ALA A 258 -26.94 -18.22 2.18
N LEU A 259 -27.79 -19.24 1.98
CA LEU A 259 -27.44 -20.63 2.19
C LEU A 259 -26.50 -21.08 1.08
N VAL A 260 -25.24 -21.34 1.41
CA VAL A 260 -24.25 -21.90 0.47
C VAL A 260 -24.44 -23.41 0.35
N TYR A 261 -24.93 -24.05 1.42
CA TYR A 261 -25.10 -25.50 1.53
C TYR A 261 -26.46 -25.85 2.14
N GLU A 262 -27.09 -26.91 1.63
CA GLU A 262 -28.36 -27.44 2.15
C GLU A 262 -28.25 -28.91 2.60
N GLY A 263 -27.16 -29.59 2.27
CA GLY A 263 -26.91 -31.01 2.57
C GLY A 263 -25.43 -31.31 2.70
N THR A 264 -25.03 -32.59 2.64
CA THR A 264 -23.61 -32.96 2.63
C THR A 264 -22.94 -32.51 1.33
N PHE A 265 -21.72 -32.01 1.42
CA PHE A 265 -20.94 -31.51 0.28
C PHE A 265 -19.47 -31.94 0.39
N LYS A 266 -18.73 -31.76 -0.70
CA LYS A 266 -17.27 -31.81 -0.65
C LYS A 266 -16.76 -30.42 -0.27
N PRO A 267 -15.98 -30.25 0.80
CA PRO A 267 -15.40 -28.96 1.13
C PRO A 267 -14.72 -28.33 -0.09
N PRO A 268 -14.89 -27.01 -0.31
CA PRO A 268 -14.19 -26.31 -1.38
C PRO A 268 -12.68 -26.45 -1.19
N SER A 269 -11.88 -26.32 -2.23
CA SER A 269 -10.42 -26.43 -2.07
C SER A 269 -9.80 -25.16 -1.46
N SER A 270 -10.41 -24.00 -1.65
CA SER A 270 -10.05 -22.68 -1.09
C SER A 270 -11.27 -21.76 -1.33
N PHE A 271 -11.48 -20.76 -0.48
CA PHE A 271 -12.45 -19.69 -0.67
C PHE A 271 -11.88 -18.51 -1.43
N GLY A 272 -10.55 -18.36 -1.41
CA GLY A 272 -9.87 -17.42 -2.27
C GLY A 272 -10.03 -17.81 -3.74
N PRO A 273 -9.80 -16.87 -4.67
CA PRO A 273 -9.55 -17.27 -6.05
C PRO A 273 -8.44 -18.32 -6.06
N PRO A 274 -8.47 -19.34 -6.94
CA PRO A 274 -7.31 -20.19 -7.16
C PRO A 274 -6.09 -19.28 -7.26
N LYS A 275 -5.00 -19.57 -6.55
CA LYS A 275 -3.72 -18.85 -6.74
C LYS A 275 -3.26 -19.18 -8.15
N GLU A 276 -3.84 -18.48 -9.11
CA GLU A 276 -3.50 -18.62 -10.51
C GLU A 276 -2.01 -18.36 -10.61
N PRO A 277 -1.30 -19.13 -11.45
CA PRO A 277 0.09 -18.83 -11.73
C PRO A 277 0.24 -17.35 -12.06
N LEU A 278 1.11 -16.65 -11.34
CA LEU A 278 1.35 -15.24 -11.55
C LEU A 278 1.85 -15.03 -12.98
N ASP A 279 1.12 -14.27 -13.77
CA ASP A 279 1.61 -13.81 -15.07
C ASP A 279 2.68 -12.75 -14.82
N LEU A 280 3.94 -13.10 -15.09
CA LEU A 280 5.03 -12.15 -14.98
C LEU A 280 5.03 -11.20 -16.17
N GLY A 281 5.14 -9.90 -15.93
CA GLY A 281 5.50 -8.92 -16.95
C GLY A 281 6.98 -8.98 -17.35
N PRO A 282 7.41 -8.25 -18.40
CA PRO A 282 8.81 -8.01 -18.64
C PRO A 282 9.53 -7.28 -17.51
N GLY A 283 10.84 -7.44 -17.48
CA GLY A 283 11.75 -6.63 -16.68
C GLY A 283 12.09 -7.28 -15.35
N PRO A 284 12.54 -6.47 -14.37
CA PRO A 284 13.06 -6.99 -13.12
C PRO A 284 11.93 -7.42 -12.16
N HIS A 285 12.09 -8.60 -11.55
CA HIS A 285 11.28 -9.13 -10.47
C HIS A 285 12.13 -9.16 -9.19
N LEU A 286 11.88 -8.18 -8.33
CA LEU A 286 12.69 -7.92 -7.14
C LEU A 286 12.23 -8.76 -5.95
N LEU A 287 13.18 -9.21 -5.12
CA LEU A 287 12.91 -9.99 -3.90
C LEU A 287 12.89 -9.09 -2.65
N ILE A 288 12.25 -7.92 -2.76
CA ILE A 288 12.12 -6.98 -1.62
C ILE A 288 11.17 -7.57 -0.57
N ASP A 289 10.02 -8.08 -1.01
CA ASP A 289 9.05 -8.81 -0.21
C ASP A 289 9.01 -10.30 -0.60
N ASP A 290 8.12 -11.05 0.06
CA ASP A 290 7.99 -12.49 -0.10
C ASP A 290 6.90 -12.90 -1.10
N SER A 291 6.27 -11.95 -1.81
CA SER A 291 5.14 -12.23 -2.70
C SER A 291 5.48 -13.17 -3.87
N LEU A 292 6.75 -13.23 -4.26
CA LEU A 292 7.25 -14.16 -5.28
C LEU A 292 7.76 -15.47 -4.70
N ILE A 293 7.84 -15.63 -3.38
CA ILE A 293 8.54 -16.72 -2.69
C ILE A 293 7.51 -17.69 -2.13
N ALA A 294 7.50 -18.92 -2.62
CA ALA A 294 6.69 -20.00 -2.06
C ALA A 294 7.40 -20.71 -0.89
N GLU A 295 8.71 -20.93 -1.02
CA GLU A 295 9.52 -21.56 0.02
C GLU A 295 10.89 -20.89 0.08
N SER A 296 11.45 -20.75 1.28
CA SER A 296 12.86 -20.38 1.46
C SER A 296 13.48 -21.09 2.66
N SER A 297 14.76 -21.40 2.59
CA SER A 297 15.54 -21.99 3.69
C SER A 297 17.00 -21.57 3.63
N HIS A 298 17.64 -21.39 4.79
CA HIS A 298 19.04 -20.97 4.94
C HIS A 298 19.38 -19.67 4.18
N LEU A 299 18.42 -18.74 4.12
CA LEU A 299 18.59 -17.42 3.53
C LEU A 299 18.22 -16.34 4.54
N SER A 300 19.02 -15.29 4.64
CA SER A 300 18.66 -14.07 5.37
C SER A 300 18.21 -12.99 4.41
N ARG A 301 17.20 -12.20 4.81
CA ARG A 301 16.81 -10.97 4.11
C ARG A 301 17.71 -9.83 4.58
N THR A 302 18.25 -9.03 3.66
CA THR A 302 19.11 -7.88 4.01
C THR A 302 18.73 -6.66 3.19
N THR A 303 18.42 -5.56 3.89
CA THR A 303 18.14 -4.25 3.31
C THR A 303 19.46 -3.48 3.12
N HIS A 304 19.67 -2.91 1.93
CA HIS A 304 20.91 -2.22 1.58
C HIS A 304 20.68 -0.73 1.46
N ALA A 305 21.43 0.06 2.24
CA ALA A 305 21.37 1.51 2.17
C ALA A 305 22.15 2.05 0.97
N ALA A 306 21.62 3.11 0.35
CA ALA A 306 22.36 3.87 -0.65
C ALA A 306 23.59 4.55 -0.02
N GLN A 307 24.71 4.54 -0.74
CA GLN A 307 25.96 5.14 -0.31
C GLN A 307 25.97 6.63 -0.66
N ARG A 308 25.94 7.49 0.36
CA ARG A 308 25.98 8.95 0.19
C ARG A 308 27.38 9.44 -0.20
N LEU A 309 27.44 10.48 -1.03
CA LEU A 309 28.66 11.27 -1.18
C LEU A 309 28.93 12.10 0.08
N ALA A 310 30.21 12.40 0.33
CA ALA A 310 30.63 13.14 1.52
C ALA A 310 30.17 14.61 1.50
N ASP A 311 30.26 15.23 0.32
CA ASP A 311 29.90 16.64 0.11
C ASP A 311 28.56 16.77 -0.62
N PRO A 312 27.79 17.84 -0.35
CA PRO A 312 26.63 18.17 -1.16
C PRO A 312 27.00 18.45 -2.61
N VAL A 313 26.12 18.08 -3.55
CA VAL A 313 26.23 18.39 -4.97
C VAL A 313 25.71 19.80 -5.31
N ILE A 314 24.84 20.36 -4.46
CA ILE A 314 24.47 21.78 -4.48
C ILE A 314 24.41 22.28 -3.04
N ARG A 315 25.19 23.32 -2.71
CA ARG A 315 25.13 23.93 -1.38
C ARG A 315 24.14 25.09 -1.35
N GLU A 316 23.53 25.31 -0.20
CA GLU A 316 22.65 26.46 0.07
C GLU A 316 23.19 27.78 -0.53
N ARG A 317 24.45 28.12 -0.25
CA ARG A 317 25.11 29.35 -0.72
C ARG A 317 25.29 29.47 -2.24
N GLU A 318 25.25 28.35 -2.96
CA GLU A 318 25.34 28.32 -4.42
C GLU A 318 24.00 28.69 -5.06
N ILE A 319 22.91 28.55 -4.30
CA ILE A 319 21.59 29.06 -4.62
C ILE A 319 21.62 30.59 -4.39
N ARG A 320 22.27 31.29 -5.32
CA ARG A 320 22.60 32.74 -5.38
C ARG A 320 23.19 33.40 -4.11
N PRO A 321 24.44 33.92 -4.20
CA PRO A 321 25.06 34.69 -3.12
C PRO A 321 24.25 35.94 -2.71
N GLY A 322 24.00 36.10 -1.41
CA GLY A 322 23.31 37.26 -0.83
C GLY A 322 21.83 37.05 -0.50
N TRP A 323 21.22 35.97 -1.00
CA TRP A 323 19.90 35.53 -0.58
C TRP A 323 20.06 34.48 0.54
N THR A 324 19.19 34.49 1.55
CA THR A 324 19.16 33.48 2.63
C THR A 324 18.31 32.28 2.20
N GLN A 325 18.64 31.69 1.05
CA GLN A 325 17.77 30.71 0.39
C GLN A 325 17.78 29.34 1.08
N GLN A 326 16.61 28.86 1.46
CA GLN A 326 16.44 27.47 1.88
C GLN A 326 15.90 26.65 0.70
N CYS A 327 16.60 25.58 0.32
CA CYS A 327 16.09 24.60 -0.65
C CYS A 327 14.81 23.90 -0.13
N GLY A 328 13.75 23.90 -0.94
CA GLY A 328 12.50 23.20 -0.69
C GLY A 328 12.51 21.77 -1.24
N GLY A 329 11.33 21.28 -1.65
CA GLY A 329 11.25 20.07 -2.48
C GLY A 329 11.78 20.33 -3.89
N PHE A 330 12.24 19.27 -4.55
CA PHE A 330 12.77 19.34 -5.91
C PHE A 330 12.50 18.05 -6.68
N SER A 331 12.51 18.17 -8.01
CA SER A 331 12.38 17.06 -8.95
C SER A 331 13.67 16.92 -9.75
N VAL A 332 14.19 15.70 -9.87
CA VAL A 332 15.37 15.40 -10.70
C VAL A 332 14.97 14.54 -11.88
N ARG A 333 15.48 14.86 -13.06
CA ARG A 333 15.35 14.03 -14.26
C ARG A 333 16.71 13.75 -14.87
N TYR A 334 16.88 12.52 -15.34
CA TYR A 334 17.99 12.10 -16.17
C TYR A 334 17.42 11.71 -17.54
N ASP A 335 18.06 12.20 -18.59
CA ASP A 335 17.69 11.97 -19.99
C ASP A 335 18.78 11.11 -20.63
N PRO A 336 18.60 9.77 -20.70
CA PRO A 336 19.66 8.87 -21.15
C PRO A 336 20.20 9.15 -22.56
N PRO A 337 19.36 9.46 -23.57
CA PRO A 337 19.84 9.84 -24.91
C PRO A 337 20.83 11.01 -24.94
N SER A 338 20.62 12.03 -24.10
CA SER A 338 21.50 13.22 -24.06
C SER A 338 22.58 13.13 -22.99
N GLY A 339 22.43 12.23 -22.02
CA GLY A 339 23.24 12.17 -20.81
C GLY A 339 23.02 13.32 -19.84
N MET A 340 22.01 14.18 -20.08
CA MET A 340 21.79 15.38 -19.29
C MET A 340 20.90 15.11 -18.08
N PHE A 341 21.28 15.73 -16.97
CA PHE A 341 20.48 15.82 -15.76
C PHE A 341 19.86 17.22 -15.63
N ARG A 342 18.65 17.27 -15.11
CA ARG A 342 17.88 18.52 -14.88
C ARG A 342 17.26 18.49 -13.49
N ILE A 343 17.28 19.64 -12.81
CA ILE A 343 16.61 19.84 -11.52
C ILE A 343 15.64 21.02 -11.63
N TRP A 344 14.41 20.79 -11.15
CA TRP A 344 13.44 21.83 -10.84
C TRP A 344 13.32 21.91 -9.32
N MET A 345 13.73 23.04 -8.75
CA MET A 345 13.88 23.18 -7.31
C MET A 345 13.10 24.37 -6.80
N CYS A 346 12.22 24.13 -5.83
CA CYS A 346 11.63 25.20 -5.06
C CYS A 346 12.68 25.80 -4.11
N VAL A 347 12.70 27.12 -4.05
CA VAL A 347 13.51 27.90 -3.12
C VAL A 347 12.60 28.84 -2.34
N LYS A 348 12.91 29.03 -1.07
CA LYS A 348 12.18 29.96 -0.19
C LYS A 348 13.13 30.89 0.54
N ASN A 349 12.57 31.95 1.13
CA ASN A 349 13.32 32.95 1.89
C ASN A 349 14.32 33.71 1.00
N LEU A 350 13.83 34.25 -0.11
CA LEU A 350 14.63 34.98 -1.10
C LEU A 350 15.05 36.39 -0.62
N GLY A 351 14.84 36.72 0.66
CA GLY A 351 15.05 38.07 1.20
C GLY A 351 13.88 39.04 0.98
N PHE A 352 12.74 38.54 0.49
CA PHE A 352 11.52 39.31 0.23
C PHE A 352 10.34 38.77 1.04
N GLU A 353 9.36 39.63 1.30
CA GLU A 353 8.06 39.21 1.84
C GLU A 353 7.18 38.57 0.76
N GLU A 354 6.05 37.99 1.17
CA GLU A 354 5.05 37.51 0.22
C GLU A 354 4.57 38.64 -0.70
N PRO A 355 4.35 38.38 -2.00
CA PRO A 355 4.33 37.07 -2.67
C PRO A 355 5.68 36.61 -3.27
N ASP A 356 6.79 37.30 -3.00
CA ASP A 356 8.11 36.97 -3.58
C ASP A 356 8.98 36.12 -2.63
N TYR A 357 8.38 35.54 -1.60
CA TYR A 357 9.06 34.68 -0.64
C TYR A 357 9.45 33.30 -1.24
N TYR A 358 8.72 32.83 -2.25
CA TYR A 358 8.91 31.53 -2.93
C TYR A 358 9.19 31.68 -4.44
N ALA A 359 10.08 30.83 -4.96
CA ALA A 359 10.29 30.66 -6.39
C ALA A 359 10.63 29.21 -6.77
N SER A 360 10.44 28.87 -8.05
CA SER A 360 10.97 27.65 -8.66
C SER A 360 12.15 28.01 -9.56
N THR A 361 13.21 27.20 -9.49
CA THR A 361 14.46 27.38 -10.24
C THR A 361 14.81 26.16 -11.07
N TYR A 362 15.51 26.37 -12.18
CA TYR A 362 15.96 25.32 -13.09
C TYR A 362 17.49 25.19 -13.09
N TRP A 363 17.99 23.97 -13.12
CA TRP A 363 19.42 23.64 -13.09
C TRP A 363 19.74 22.49 -14.02
N GLU A 364 20.96 22.46 -14.55
CA GLU A 364 21.43 21.45 -15.49
C GLU A 364 22.79 20.88 -15.07
N SER A 365 23.03 19.61 -15.42
CA SER A 365 24.31 18.96 -15.24
C SER A 365 24.54 17.90 -16.32
N SER A 366 25.78 17.76 -16.80
CA SER A 366 26.17 16.71 -17.75
C SER A 366 26.72 15.45 -17.08
N ASP A 367 26.95 15.48 -15.77
CA ASP A 367 27.51 14.37 -14.98
C ASP A 367 26.69 14.06 -13.71
N GLY A 368 25.66 14.86 -13.44
CA GLY A 368 24.80 14.77 -12.26
C GLY A 368 25.49 15.15 -10.95
N LEU A 369 26.74 15.60 -11.00
CA LEU A 369 27.57 15.96 -9.84
C LEU A 369 27.78 17.48 -9.78
N HIS A 370 28.12 18.08 -10.90
CA HIS A 370 28.39 19.50 -11.01
C HIS A 370 27.22 20.20 -11.69
N TRP A 371 26.55 21.08 -10.96
CA TRP A 371 25.31 21.71 -11.39
C TRP A 371 25.52 23.17 -11.78
N ARG A 372 24.86 23.57 -12.88
CA ARG A 372 24.86 24.94 -13.38
C ARG A 372 23.44 25.51 -13.37
N ALA A 373 23.30 26.74 -12.88
CA ALA A 373 22.10 27.55 -13.02
C ALA A 373 22.19 28.41 -14.31
N PRO A 374 21.49 28.07 -15.40
CA PRO A 374 21.50 28.87 -16.62
C PRO A 374 20.76 30.21 -16.43
N GLU A 375 21.23 31.27 -17.09
CA GLU A 375 20.51 32.56 -17.12
C GLU A 375 19.39 32.49 -18.16
N LEU A 376 18.16 32.21 -17.73
CA LEU A 376 17.04 31.92 -18.63
C LEU A 376 16.24 33.15 -19.08
N GLY A 377 16.18 34.21 -18.27
CA GLY A 377 15.50 35.45 -18.67
C GLY A 377 13.97 35.41 -18.74
N VAL A 378 13.34 34.29 -18.32
CA VAL A 378 11.90 34.03 -18.46
C VAL A 378 11.05 35.10 -17.78
N LEU A 379 11.40 35.46 -16.55
CA LEU A 379 10.68 36.43 -15.72
C LEU A 379 11.62 37.56 -15.32
N GLU A 380 11.05 38.70 -14.91
CA GLU A 380 11.78 39.74 -14.22
C GLU A 380 11.61 39.54 -12.71
N PHE A 381 12.72 39.51 -11.97
CA PHE A 381 12.74 39.36 -10.52
C PHE A 381 13.82 40.27 -9.94
N ASP A 382 13.47 41.07 -8.92
CA ASP A 382 14.36 42.07 -8.32
C ASP A 382 15.01 43.01 -9.36
N GLY A 383 14.22 43.45 -10.35
CA GLY A 383 14.67 44.33 -11.44
C GLY A 383 15.68 43.70 -12.40
N ARG A 384 15.82 42.36 -12.40
CA ARG A 384 16.79 41.62 -13.21
C ARG A 384 16.13 40.47 -13.96
N ARG A 385 16.78 40.02 -15.03
CA ARG A 385 16.38 38.84 -15.83
C ARG A 385 17.49 37.78 -15.93
N ASN A 386 18.71 38.10 -15.55
CA ASN A 386 19.85 37.18 -15.63
C ASN A 386 19.81 36.16 -14.47
N HIS A 387 18.81 35.28 -14.49
CA HIS A 387 18.54 34.26 -13.47
C HIS A 387 17.87 33.01 -14.03
N ASN A 388 17.88 31.95 -13.24
CA ASN A 388 17.28 30.64 -13.55
C ASN A 388 15.88 30.43 -12.94
N ILE A 389 15.23 31.50 -12.47
CA ILE A 389 13.86 31.45 -11.95
C ILE A 389 12.87 31.28 -13.10
N ILE A 390 11.96 30.32 -12.95
CA ILE A 390 10.95 29.94 -13.95
C ILE A 390 9.51 30.16 -13.48
N MET A 391 9.28 30.18 -12.15
CA MET A 391 7.98 30.47 -11.54
C MET A 391 8.20 31.20 -10.22
N THR A 392 7.29 32.10 -9.82
CA THR A 392 7.32 32.78 -8.51
C THR A 392 5.96 32.79 -7.86
N GLY A 393 5.95 33.04 -6.55
CA GLY A 393 4.72 33.30 -5.81
C GLY A 393 3.86 34.39 -6.48
N ARG A 394 4.47 35.51 -6.87
CA ARG A 394 3.79 36.62 -7.56
C ARG A 394 3.19 36.27 -8.92
N THR A 395 3.89 35.47 -9.72
CA THR A 395 3.51 35.23 -11.12
C THR A 395 2.63 34.00 -11.31
N HIS A 396 2.77 33.02 -10.42
CA HIS A 396 2.11 31.71 -10.56
C HIS A 396 1.31 31.29 -9.31
N ASN A 397 1.21 32.17 -8.30
CA ASN A 397 0.60 31.87 -7.00
C ASN A 397 1.25 30.62 -6.38
N LEU A 398 2.56 30.62 -6.23
CA LEU A 398 3.40 29.45 -5.93
C LEU A 398 3.82 29.32 -4.47
N ARG A 399 3.58 28.16 -3.83
CA ARG A 399 4.10 27.75 -2.53
C ARG A 399 4.44 26.25 -2.54
N PHE A 400 5.71 25.88 -2.63
CA PHE A 400 6.11 24.48 -2.90
C PHE A 400 6.86 23.80 -1.74
N HIS A 401 6.50 22.54 -1.46
CA HIS A 401 7.20 21.68 -0.51
C HIS A 401 7.50 20.24 -1.00
N SER A 402 7.41 19.92 -2.31
CA SER A 402 7.55 18.53 -2.77
C SER A 402 7.99 18.28 -4.24
N ASP A 403 8.15 17.01 -4.62
CA ASP A 403 8.59 16.49 -5.94
C ASP A 403 7.37 16.30 -6.87
N GLY A 404 6.99 17.40 -7.54
CA GLY A 404 5.70 17.50 -8.23
C GLY A 404 5.77 17.51 -9.75
N LEU A 405 6.90 17.21 -10.39
CA LEU A 405 7.06 17.35 -11.85
C LEU A 405 7.00 16.01 -12.60
N ILE A 406 6.23 15.99 -13.69
CA ILE A 406 6.15 14.90 -14.66
C ILE A 406 6.61 15.41 -16.04
N ASP A 407 7.36 14.58 -16.77
CA ASP A 407 7.67 14.73 -18.19
C ASP A 407 7.01 13.55 -18.92
N ASP A 408 5.98 13.82 -19.71
CA ASP A 408 5.27 12.81 -20.52
C ASP A 408 6.09 12.36 -21.75
N GLY A 409 7.29 12.92 -21.95
CA GLY A 409 8.19 12.60 -23.05
C GLY A 409 7.82 13.31 -24.36
N LEU A 410 8.57 13.00 -25.42
CA LEU A 410 8.36 13.61 -26.74
C LEU A 410 7.05 13.16 -27.41
N ASP A 411 6.52 12.00 -27.00
CA ASP A 411 5.27 11.43 -27.50
C ASP A 411 4.05 11.87 -26.67
N ALA A 412 4.19 12.93 -25.87
CA ALA A 412 3.09 13.49 -25.08
C ALA A 412 1.88 13.79 -26.00
N PRO A 413 0.65 13.36 -25.63
CA PRO A 413 -0.53 13.55 -26.47
C PRO A 413 -0.82 15.02 -26.81
N ASP A 414 -0.45 15.92 -25.90
CA ASP A 414 -0.46 17.36 -26.09
C ASP A 414 0.95 17.90 -25.83
N PRO A 415 1.73 18.24 -26.88
CA PRO A 415 3.08 18.77 -26.73
C PRO A 415 3.15 20.08 -25.93
N ALA A 416 2.05 20.86 -25.86
CA ALA A 416 1.99 22.06 -25.02
C ALA A 416 1.91 21.74 -23.52
N LYS A 417 1.57 20.49 -23.19
CA LYS A 417 1.44 19.96 -21.82
C LYS A 417 2.39 18.79 -21.54
N ARG A 418 3.47 18.67 -22.32
CA ARG A 418 4.51 17.64 -22.13
C ARG A 418 4.97 17.58 -20.67
N TYR A 419 5.32 18.74 -20.13
CA TYR A 419 5.69 18.88 -18.73
C TYR A 419 4.47 19.28 -17.92
N ARG A 420 4.33 18.66 -16.76
CA ARG A 420 3.25 18.94 -15.81
C ARG A 420 3.84 19.13 -14.43
N ILE A 421 3.28 20.04 -13.67
CA ILE A 421 3.68 20.24 -12.28
C ILE A 421 2.47 20.43 -11.38
N GLY A 422 2.47 19.78 -10.24
CA GLY A 422 1.48 19.94 -9.18
C GLY A 422 2.03 20.76 -8.01
N TYR A 423 1.28 21.72 -7.47
CA TYR A 423 1.77 22.67 -6.48
C TYR A 423 0.67 23.21 -5.55
N PHE A 424 1.07 23.87 -4.46
CA PHE A 424 0.13 24.55 -3.55
C PHE A 424 0.23 26.07 -3.70
N PRO A 425 -0.88 26.82 -3.53
CA PRO A 425 -0.85 28.27 -3.67
C PRO A 425 -0.36 29.04 -2.44
N LEU A 426 0.05 30.29 -2.67
CA LEU A 426 0.48 31.22 -1.60
C LEU A 426 -0.65 31.48 -0.59
N ASP A 427 -1.86 31.74 -1.08
CA ASP A 427 -2.99 32.16 -0.26
C ASP A 427 -3.80 30.96 0.23
N TRP A 428 -3.20 30.17 1.12
CA TRP A 428 -3.81 28.98 1.74
C TRP A 428 -4.89 29.32 2.78
N ARG A 429 -5.13 30.60 3.06
CA ARG A 429 -6.14 31.10 4.01
C ARG A 429 -7.41 31.66 3.36
N GLN A 430 -7.46 31.76 2.03
CA GLN A 430 -8.66 32.24 1.31
C GLN A 430 -9.44 31.07 0.67
N ASP A 431 -10.77 31.10 0.79
CA ASP A 431 -11.66 29.95 0.52
C ASP A 431 -11.74 29.49 -0.95
N HIS A 432 -11.29 30.28 -1.91
CA HIS A 432 -11.47 29.98 -3.35
C HIS A 432 -10.24 29.34 -3.99
N THR A 433 -9.07 29.47 -3.36
CA THR A 433 -7.78 28.96 -3.86
C THR A 433 -7.19 27.85 -2.98
N ARG A 434 -7.86 27.42 -1.91
CA ARG A 434 -7.40 26.36 -1.00
C ARG A 434 -7.35 25.00 -1.73
N GLY A 435 -6.17 24.56 -2.15
CA GLY A 435 -6.03 23.25 -2.77
C GLY A 435 -4.75 22.97 -3.55
N PHE A 436 -4.74 21.81 -4.19
CA PHE A 436 -3.70 21.38 -5.12
C PHE A 436 -3.97 21.99 -6.50
N ASN A 437 -3.00 22.74 -6.99
CA ASN A 437 -3.00 23.39 -8.30
C ASN A 437 -2.11 22.64 -9.28
N VAL A 438 -2.38 22.79 -10.57
CA VAL A 438 -1.53 22.27 -11.64
C VAL A 438 -1.13 23.36 -12.65
N ALA A 439 0.04 23.21 -13.22
CA ALA A 439 0.51 23.99 -14.36
C ALA A 439 1.15 23.09 -15.41
N PHE A 440 1.18 23.57 -16.65
CA PHE A 440 1.67 22.84 -17.81
C PHE A 440 2.77 23.61 -18.52
N SER A 441 3.67 22.91 -19.18
CA SER A 441 4.75 23.50 -19.96
C SER A 441 5.15 22.62 -21.15
N PRO A 442 5.49 23.22 -22.31
CA PRO A 442 6.04 22.48 -23.44
C PRO A 442 7.52 22.07 -23.25
N ASP A 443 8.26 22.81 -22.43
CA ASP A 443 9.73 22.72 -22.34
C ASP A 443 10.25 22.62 -20.90
N GLY A 444 9.36 22.64 -19.90
CA GLY A 444 9.71 22.62 -18.48
C GLY A 444 10.25 23.96 -17.98
N ILE A 445 10.26 25.01 -18.80
CA ILE A 445 10.80 26.34 -18.48
C ILE A 445 9.68 27.38 -18.50
N HIS A 446 8.81 27.35 -19.50
CA HIS A 446 7.69 28.28 -19.65
C HIS A 446 6.41 27.62 -19.15
N TRP A 447 5.95 28.02 -17.96
CA TRP A 447 4.82 27.39 -17.28
C TRP A 447 3.54 28.22 -17.41
N THR A 448 2.42 27.54 -17.64
CA THR A 448 1.08 28.13 -17.68
C THR A 448 0.20 27.45 -16.63
N PRO A 449 -0.26 28.18 -15.59
CA PRO A 449 -1.23 27.65 -14.64
C PRO A 449 -2.54 27.24 -15.31
N PHE A 450 -3.16 26.15 -14.85
CA PHE A 450 -4.50 25.79 -15.29
C PHE A 450 -5.54 26.78 -14.78
N GLU A 451 -6.40 27.28 -15.67
CA GLU A 451 -7.43 28.28 -15.34
C GLU A 451 -8.46 27.75 -14.32
N GLY A 452 -8.73 26.43 -14.31
CA GLY A 452 -9.66 25.78 -13.39
C GLY A 452 -9.09 25.39 -12.02
N ASN A 453 -7.93 25.91 -11.63
CA ASN A 453 -7.34 25.64 -10.32
C ASN A 453 -8.19 26.19 -9.15
N PRO A 454 -8.18 25.54 -7.96
CA PRO A 454 -7.49 24.28 -7.65
C PRO A 454 -8.22 23.05 -8.21
N VAL A 455 -7.45 22.03 -8.61
CA VAL A 455 -7.99 20.76 -9.12
C VAL A 455 -8.42 19.79 -8.00
N MET A 456 -7.89 19.95 -6.80
CA MET A 456 -8.38 19.28 -5.58
C MET A 456 -8.41 20.28 -4.42
N ARG A 457 -9.46 20.23 -3.60
CA ARG A 457 -9.63 21.16 -2.48
C ARG A 457 -8.84 20.72 -1.24
N HIS A 458 -8.31 21.70 -0.52
CA HIS A 458 -7.76 21.52 0.82
C HIS A 458 -8.82 21.89 1.87
N TRP A 459 -9.06 20.99 2.82
CA TRP A 459 -9.86 21.23 4.01
C TRP A 459 -8.93 21.32 5.22
N ASP A 460 -8.98 22.42 5.97
CA ASP A 460 -8.17 22.53 7.18
C ASP A 460 -8.74 21.62 8.26
N VAL A 461 -7.89 20.76 8.82
CA VAL A 461 -8.25 19.83 9.88
C VAL A 461 -8.48 20.59 11.19
N MET A 462 -7.79 21.72 11.38
CA MET A 462 -7.93 22.57 12.57
C MET A 462 -9.26 23.32 12.63
N ASP A 463 -9.93 23.48 11.48
CA ASP A 463 -11.25 24.13 11.38
C ASP A 463 -12.39 23.15 11.73
N GLY A 464 -12.09 21.88 12.03
CA GLY A 464 -13.08 20.86 12.42
C GLY A 464 -14.01 20.42 11.28
N HIS A 465 -13.60 20.64 10.03
CA HIS A 465 -14.42 20.36 8.86
C HIS A 465 -14.68 18.84 8.70
N PRO A 466 -15.92 18.39 8.42
CA PRO A 466 -16.23 16.95 8.28
C PRO A 466 -15.42 16.23 7.18
N GLY A 467 -14.93 16.97 6.18
CA GLY A 467 -14.09 16.46 5.09
C GLY A 467 -12.58 16.47 5.38
N ALA A 468 -12.14 16.85 6.59
CA ALA A 468 -10.72 17.02 6.93
C ALA A 468 -9.88 15.74 6.81
N GLY A 469 -10.46 14.56 7.10
CA GLY A 469 -9.78 13.27 6.97
C GLY A 469 -9.50 12.84 5.51
N LEU A 470 -10.03 13.62 4.55
CA LEU A 470 -9.86 13.44 3.10
C LEU A 470 -9.06 14.60 2.48
N SER A 471 -8.46 15.48 3.29
CA SER A 471 -7.78 16.68 2.80
C SER A 471 -6.41 16.36 2.19
N VAL A 472 -6.13 16.97 1.02
CA VAL A 472 -4.79 17.00 0.40
C VAL A 472 -3.97 18.10 1.05
N ALA A 473 -2.71 17.84 1.43
CA ALA A 473 -1.82 18.85 2.01
C ALA A 473 -0.60 19.17 1.11
N ASP A 474 0.18 20.17 1.53
CA ASP A 474 1.28 20.83 0.80
C ASP A 474 2.49 19.94 0.45
N VAL A 475 2.50 18.68 0.87
CA VAL A 475 3.56 17.71 0.56
C VAL A 475 2.98 16.60 -0.28
N ASN A 476 3.46 16.46 -1.53
CA ASN A 476 2.96 15.50 -2.50
C ASN A 476 4.06 14.96 -3.44
N ASP A 477 4.02 13.69 -3.79
CA ASP A 477 4.87 13.12 -4.84
C ASP A 477 3.99 12.71 -6.04
N LEU A 478 4.50 12.92 -7.26
CA LEU A 478 3.79 12.66 -8.50
C LEU A 478 4.56 11.71 -9.42
N PHE A 479 3.85 10.78 -10.08
CA PHE A 479 4.40 10.02 -11.20
C PHE A 479 3.30 9.57 -12.18
N TYR A 480 3.70 9.15 -13.38
CA TYR A 480 2.82 8.52 -14.35
C TYR A 480 3.01 7.00 -14.32
N ASP A 481 1.92 6.26 -14.17
CA ASP A 481 1.90 4.80 -14.26
C ASP A 481 1.55 4.38 -15.69
N GLU A 482 2.56 4.01 -16.45
CA GLU A 482 2.42 3.66 -17.87
C GLU A 482 1.51 2.44 -18.10
N GLN A 483 1.49 1.46 -17.19
CA GLN A 483 0.67 0.25 -17.35
C GLN A 483 -0.81 0.54 -17.12
N ARG A 484 -1.11 1.30 -16.07
CA ARG A 484 -2.48 1.71 -15.74
C ARG A 484 -2.94 2.91 -16.57
N ARG A 485 -2.00 3.61 -17.22
CA ARG A 485 -2.19 4.83 -18.00
C ARG A 485 -2.81 5.97 -17.20
N VAL A 486 -2.43 6.09 -15.93
CA VAL A 486 -2.92 7.12 -15.01
C VAL A 486 -1.77 7.87 -14.37
N TYR A 487 -1.99 9.16 -14.11
CA TYR A 487 -1.19 9.95 -13.17
C TYR A 487 -1.54 9.52 -11.76
N VAL A 488 -0.53 9.44 -10.90
CA VAL A 488 -0.68 9.07 -9.50
C VAL A 488 -0.10 10.19 -8.64
N GLN A 489 -0.85 10.58 -7.63
CA GLN A 489 -0.39 11.46 -6.57
C GLN A 489 -0.42 10.71 -5.25
N THR A 490 0.68 10.80 -4.52
CA THR A 490 0.68 10.55 -3.08
C THR A 490 0.82 11.88 -2.36
N TYR A 491 0.15 12.01 -1.23
CA TYR A 491 0.15 13.27 -0.49
C TYR A 491 0.04 13.03 1.00
N LYS A 492 0.60 13.95 1.76
CA LYS A 492 0.42 14.02 3.20
C LYS A 492 -1.05 14.33 3.50
N THR A 493 -1.64 13.59 4.42
CA THR A 493 -2.94 13.89 5.04
C THR A 493 -2.84 13.69 6.56
N TYR A 494 -3.92 13.88 7.29
CA TYR A 494 -3.94 13.77 8.75
C TYR A 494 -5.01 12.78 9.21
N ALA A 495 -4.73 12.07 10.30
CA ALA A 495 -5.78 11.35 11.02
C ALA A 495 -6.81 12.32 11.61
N LEU A 496 -8.05 11.87 11.76
CA LEU A 496 -9.05 12.57 12.55
C LEU A 496 -8.89 12.22 14.05
N PRO A 497 -9.37 13.08 14.96
CA PRO A 497 -9.45 12.74 16.38
C PRO A 497 -10.18 11.39 16.57
N ASN A 498 -9.57 10.47 17.32
CA ASN A 498 -10.07 9.13 17.65
C ASN A 498 -9.99 8.04 16.57
N GLU A 499 -9.49 8.30 15.35
CA GLU A 499 -9.30 7.23 14.35
C GLU A 499 -8.19 6.25 14.75
N TYR A 500 -7.16 6.74 15.45
CA TYR A 500 -6.03 5.94 15.93
C TYR A 500 -5.75 6.25 17.40
N PRO A 501 -6.62 5.82 18.34
CA PRO A 501 -6.39 6.06 19.75
C PRO A 501 -5.09 5.36 20.17
N LEU A 502 -4.17 6.11 20.78
CA LEU A 502 -2.92 5.57 21.28
C LEU A 502 -3.17 4.59 22.42
N SER A 503 -2.34 3.55 22.50
CA SER A 503 -2.38 2.62 23.63
C SER A 503 -2.12 3.38 24.95
N PRO A 504 -2.65 2.92 26.10
CA PRO A 504 -2.36 3.54 27.40
C PRO A 504 -0.86 3.62 27.72
N GLN A 505 -0.05 2.70 27.16
CA GLN A 505 1.41 2.67 27.33
C GLN A 505 2.10 3.84 26.61
N HIS A 506 1.45 4.41 25.61
CA HIS A 506 1.92 5.55 24.83
C HIS A 506 1.42 6.91 25.38
N LEU A 507 0.55 6.91 26.40
CA LEU A 507 0.07 8.11 27.10
C LEU A 507 1.01 8.53 28.24
N THR A 508 2.24 8.90 27.89
CA THR A 508 3.25 9.37 28.85
C THR A 508 3.01 10.82 29.31
N ASP A 509 3.64 11.27 30.40
CA ASP A 509 3.54 12.68 30.82
C ASP A 509 4.15 13.63 29.78
N ARG A 510 5.20 13.20 29.07
CA ARG A 510 5.77 13.90 27.91
C ARG A 510 4.77 14.03 26.76
N TRP A 511 3.92 13.01 26.52
CA TRP A 511 2.84 13.08 25.52
C TRP A 511 1.83 14.18 25.86
N ARG A 512 1.49 14.34 27.15
CA ARG A 512 0.52 15.32 27.65
C ARG A 512 1.05 16.76 27.63
N GLU A 513 2.35 16.94 27.80
CA GLU A 513 2.99 18.27 27.85
C GLU A 513 3.30 18.87 26.47
N VAL A 514 3.48 18.05 25.43
CA VAL A 514 4.24 18.48 24.22
C VAL A 514 3.41 18.57 22.92
N ASN A 515 2.19 18.03 22.81
CA ASN A 515 1.59 17.82 21.47
C ASN A 515 0.13 18.26 21.27
N ASP A 516 -0.06 19.34 20.49
CA ASP A 516 -1.31 19.60 19.74
C ASP A 516 -1.43 18.68 18.49
N VAL A 517 -0.29 18.22 17.94
CA VAL A 517 -0.25 17.36 16.72
C VAL A 517 -0.75 15.93 16.98
N VAL A 518 -0.80 15.49 18.24
CA VAL A 518 -1.18 14.11 18.61
C VAL A 518 -2.61 14.02 19.17
N ARG A 519 -3.36 15.13 19.17
CA ARG A 519 -4.83 15.14 19.37
C ARG A 519 -5.59 14.68 18.11
N GLY A 520 -5.03 13.76 17.33
CA GLY A 520 -5.55 13.29 16.05
C GLY A 520 -4.70 13.63 14.83
N TYR A 521 -3.87 14.67 14.84
CA TYR A 521 -3.19 15.21 13.64
C TYR A 521 -1.89 14.50 13.22
N ARG A 522 -1.79 13.18 13.40
CA ARG A 522 -0.64 12.40 12.91
C ARG A 522 -0.60 12.48 11.38
N ARG A 523 0.56 12.81 10.80
CA ARG A 523 0.72 12.83 9.33
C ARG A 523 0.70 11.41 8.78
N LEU A 524 -0.21 11.18 7.83
CA LEU A 524 -0.44 9.92 7.12
C LEU A 524 -0.23 10.11 5.61
N ILE A 525 -0.21 9.02 4.86
CA ILE A 525 -0.09 9.05 3.40
C ILE A 525 -1.42 8.69 2.75
N GLY A 526 -1.93 9.61 1.94
CA GLY A 526 -3.02 9.39 0.99
C GLY A 526 -2.50 9.18 -0.44
N LEU A 527 -3.34 8.59 -1.28
CA LEU A 527 -3.15 8.37 -2.70
C LEU A 527 -4.43 8.70 -3.47
N CYS A 528 -4.27 9.30 -4.65
CA CYS A 528 -5.32 9.44 -5.66
C CYS A 528 -4.71 9.30 -7.06
N THR A 529 -5.57 9.08 -8.06
CA THR A 529 -5.16 8.91 -9.46
C THR A 529 -5.95 9.84 -10.38
N SER A 530 -5.44 10.08 -11.59
CA SER A 530 -6.08 10.90 -12.60
C SER A 530 -5.70 10.42 -14.01
N GLU A 531 -6.63 10.41 -14.95
CA GLU A 531 -6.33 10.10 -16.36
C GLU A 531 -5.83 11.32 -17.15
N ASP A 532 -6.15 12.54 -16.70
CA ASP A 532 -5.91 13.78 -17.45
C ASP A 532 -5.12 14.86 -16.68
N PHE A 533 -4.74 14.56 -15.44
CA PHE A 533 -4.05 15.43 -14.49
C PHE A 533 -4.91 16.58 -13.93
N ILE A 534 -6.22 16.60 -14.24
CA ILE A 534 -7.16 17.66 -13.85
C ILE A 534 -8.24 17.08 -12.95
N HIS A 535 -8.81 15.91 -13.29
CA HIS A 535 -9.85 15.26 -12.52
C HIS A 535 -9.24 14.09 -11.74
N TRP A 536 -9.32 14.15 -10.42
CA TRP A 536 -8.68 13.18 -9.52
C TRP A 536 -9.73 12.31 -8.82
N THR A 537 -9.40 11.03 -8.62
CA THR A 537 -10.24 10.08 -7.90
C THR A 537 -10.38 10.42 -6.41
N HIS A 538 -11.29 9.73 -5.73
CA HIS A 538 -11.40 9.82 -4.27
C HIS A 538 -10.11 9.44 -3.55
N HIS A 539 -9.95 10.01 -2.35
CA HIS A 539 -8.80 9.88 -1.48
C HIS A 539 -8.75 8.51 -0.80
N GLN A 540 -7.63 7.79 -0.94
CA GLN A 540 -7.38 6.53 -0.25
C GLN A 540 -6.14 6.63 0.64
N ARG A 541 -6.22 6.18 1.90
CA ARG A 541 -5.04 6.07 2.76
C ARG A 541 -4.30 4.79 2.42
N ILE A 542 -2.99 4.87 2.24
CA ILE A 542 -2.19 3.73 1.75
C ILE A 542 -1.10 3.29 2.74
N VAL A 543 -0.58 4.21 3.56
CA VAL A 543 0.40 3.89 4.60
C VAL A 543 0.09 4.71 5.84
N VAL A 544 -0.18 4.01 6.94
CA VAL A 544 -0.52 4.60 8.24
C VAL A 544 0.32 3.95 9.33
N PRO A 545 0.77 4.72 10.34
CA PRO A 545 1.51 4.12 11.43
C PRO A 545 0.62 3.25 12.33
N ASP A 546 1.21 2.24 12.98
CA ASP A 546 0.50 1.30 13.86
C ASP A 546 1.15 1.21 15.26
N ASP A 547 0.78 0.18 16.03
CA ASP A 547 1.24 -0.01 17.41
C ASP A 547 2.71 -0.40 17.53
N ALA A 548 3.31 -0.91 16.46
CA ALA A 548 4.75 -1.19 16.45
C ALA A 548 5.58 0.08 16.27
N ASP A 549 4.94 1.21 15.93
CA ASP A 549 5.60 2.48 15.74
C ASP A 549 5.67 3.30 17.03
N ALA A 550 6.74 4.09 17.15
CA ALA A 550 6.82 5.12 18.17
C ALA A 550 5.61 6.08 18.06
N PRO A 551 5.05 6.55 19.19
CA PRO A 551 3.89 7.45 19.19
C PRO A 551 4.09 8.73 18.38
N GLU A 552 5.33 9.23 18.35
CA GLU A 552 5.73 10.46 17.69
C GLU A 552 6.00 10.30 16.18
N LEU A 553 6.14 9.05 15.70
CA LEU A 553 6.46 8.77 14.30
C LEU A 553 5.35 9.27 13.38
N GLN A 554 5.73 9.95 12.31
CA GLN A 554 4.85 10.51 11.31
C GLN A 554 5.37 10.17 9.91
N PHE A 555 4.49 10.13 8.92
CA PHE A 555 4.89 9.97 7.52
C PHE A 555 4.75 11.30 6.79
N TYR A 556 5.89 11.88 6.42
CA TYR A 556 5.97 13.21 5.84
C TYR A 556 5.63 13.22 4.34
N SER A 557 6.09 12.21 3.61
CA SER A 557 5.91 12.04 2.16
C SER A 557 6.07 10.57 1.78
N PHE A 558 5.70 10.19 0.56
CA PHE A 558 5.80 8.81 0.09
C PHE A 558 6.07 8.75 -1.41
N THR A 559 7.33 8.54 -1.77
CA THR A 559 7.72 8.50 -3.19
C THR A 559 7.61 7.07 -3.72
N ILE A 560 6.80 6.88 -4.76
CA ILE A 560 6.63 5.57 -5.43
C ILE A 560 7.53 5.51 -6.65
N VAL A 561 8.21 4.37 -6.87
CA VAL A 561 8.80 3.98 -8.15
C VAL A 561 8.31 2.60 -8.56
N LYS A 562 8.19 2.37 -9.86
CA LYS A 562 7.77 1.07 -10.39
C LYS A 562 8.95 0.36 -11.03
N ARG A 563 9.17 -0.90 -10.66
CA ARG A 563 10.22 -1.78 -11.16
C ARG A 563 9.59 -3.12 -11.54
N GLY A 564 9.46 -3.37 -12.84
CA GLY A 564 8.62 -4.46 -13.35
C GLY A 564 7.18 -4.32 -12.85
N ASP A 565 6.66 -5.40 -12.27
CA ASP A 565 5.30 -5.43 -11.68
C ASP A 565 5.25 -4.99 -10.21
N LEU A 566 6.37 -4.52 -9.64
CA LEU A 566 6.46 -4.11 -8.24
C LEU A 566 6.51 -2.58 -8.12
N TYR A 567 5.62 -2.02 -7.30
CA TYR A 567 5.76 -0.67 -6.78
C TYR A 567 6.64 -0.71 -5.53
N VAL A 568 7.69 0.09 -5.54
CA VAL A 568 8.59 0.33 -4.40
C VAL A 568 8.34 1.74 -3.90
N GLY A 569 7.80 1.82 -2.69
CA GLY A 569 7.52 3.04 -1.96
C GLY A 569 8.69 3.40 -1.06
N HIS A 570 9.02 4.68 -1.00
CA HIS A 570 10.01 5.22 -0.06
C HIS A 570 9.27 6.11 0.94
N VAL A 571 9.06 5.58 2.13
CA VAL A 571 8.36 6.27 3.23
C VAL A 571 9.33 7.26 3.84
N ARG A 572 9.00 8.56 3.83
CA ARG A 572 9.78 9.58 4.56
C ARG A 572 9.26 9.64 6.01
N CYS A 573 9.94 8.91 6.89
CA CYS A 573 9.64 8.85 8.32
C CYS A 573 10.15 10.11 9.02
N LEU A 574 9.31 10.70 9.88
CA LEU A 574 9.59 11.92 10.62
C LEU A 574 9.22 11.74 12.09
N ASP A 575 10.16 12.03 12.97
CA ASP A 575 9.87 12.38 14.36
C ASP A 575 10.07 13.89 14.48
N ASP A 576 8.96 14.63 14.48
CA ASP A 576 8.93 16.11 14.44
C ASP A 576 9.30 16.77 15.78
N GLN A 577 9.56 15.97 16.83
CA GLN A 577 9.86 16.44 18.19
C GLN A 577 11.24 15.95 18.70
N ALA A 578 11.90 15.07 17.96
CA ALA A 578 13.27 14.65 18.24
C ALA A 578 14.31 15.66 17.72
N GLY A 579 15.58 15.37 17.97
CA GLY A 579 16.71 16.19 17.52
C GLY A 579 17.03 17.37 18.43
N LYS A 580 17.93 18.24 17.95
CA LYS A 580 18.42 19.40 18.71
C LYS A 580 17.28 20.41 18.88
N GLY A 581 16.90 20.71 20.13
CA GLY A 581 15.85 21.68 20.44
C GLY A 581 14.42 21.24 20.07
N GLY A 582 14.21 19.97 19.69
CA GLY A 582 12.89 19.50 19.22
C GLY A 582 12.55 19.91 17.79
N ASP A 583 13.57 20.21 16.97
CA ASP A 583 13.37 20.69 15.60
C ASP A 583 13.09 19.57 14.57
N GLY A 584 13.07 18.30 14.99
CA GLY A 584 12.67 17.14 14.20
C GLY A 584 13.81 16.43 13.45
N VAL A 585 13.71 15.10 13.34
CA VAL A 585 14.65 14.24 12.61
C VAL A 585 13.91 13.28 11.67
N GLY A 586 14.60 12.81 10.62
CA GLY A 586 13.94 12.07 9.56
C GLY A 586 14.86 11.13 8.78
N TRP A 587 14.28 10.02 8.35
CA TRP A 587 14.92 8.91 7.64
C TRP A 587 13.97 8.31 6.63
N MET A 588 14.42 7.30 5.89
CA MET A 588 13.59 6.59 4.91
C MET A 588 13.51 5.10 5.18
N GLU A 589 12.32 4.57 4.93
CA GLU A 589 11.99 3.14 4.95
C GLU A 589 11.39 2.74 3.60
N LEU A 590 11.32 1.44 3.34
CA LEU A 590 10.71 0.91 2.13
C LEU A 590 9.28 0.46 2.38
N ALA A 591 8.46 0.48 1.34
CA ALA A 591 7.19 -0.23 1.27
C ALA A 591 7.04 -0.87 -0.11
N THR A 592 6.26 -1.93 -0.23
CA THR A 592 5.98 -2.58 -1.52
C THR A 592 4.50 -2.78 -1.76
N SER A 593 4.12 -2.75 -3.03
CA SER A 593 2.76 -3.04 -3.51
C SER A 593 2.82 -3.63 -4.91
N ARG A 594 1.83 -4.43 -5.29
CA ARG A 594 1.63 -4.91 -6.68
C ARG A 594 0.44 -4.27 -7.37
N ASP A 595 -0.44 -3.66 -6.61
CA ASP A 595 -1.70 -3.13 -7.13
C ASP A 595 -1.84 -1.60 -7.05
N LEU A 596 -0.87 -0.92 -6.42
CA LEU A 596 -0.80 0.51 -6.11
C LEU A 596 -1.53 0.94 -4.82
N TYR A 597 -2.45 0.12 -4.31
CA TYR A 597 -3.39 0.51 -3.27
C TYR A 597 -3.11 -0.17 -1.94
N HIS A 598 -2.66 -1.43 -1.97
CA HIS A 598 -2.32 -2.19 -0.77
C HIS A 598 -0.80 -2.27 -0.61
N TRP A 599 -0.30 -1.80 0.54
CA TRP A 599 1.11 -1.61 0.78
C TRP A 599 1.60 -2.35 2.03
N THR A 600 2.71 -3.08 1.88
CA THR A 600 3.47 -3.64 2.99
C THR A 600 4.66 -2.73 3.29
N ARG A 601 4.72 -2.14 4.49
CA ARG A 601 5.88 -1.34 4.93
C ARG A 601 6.94 -2.22 5.57
N HIS A 602 8.19 -2.06 5.13
CA HIS A 602 9.39 -2.70 5.64
C HIS A 602 10.09 -1.73 6.60
N ARG A 603 10.06 -2.02 7.91
CA ARG A 603 10.53 -1.13 8.99
C ARG A 603 12.05 -0.98 9.09
N ASP A 604 12.82 -1.76 8.34
CA ASP A 604 14.25 -1.57 8.26
C ASP A 604 14.56 -0.17 7.70
N VAL A 605 15.45 0.56 8.36
CA VAL A 605 15.91 1.86 7.85
C VAL A 605 16.67 1.63 6.55
N PHE A 606 16.13 2.17 5.47
CA PHE A 606 16.72 2.09 4.13
C PHE A 606 17.77 3.17 3.92
N PHE A 607 17.51 4.41 4.36
CA PHE A 607 18.49 5.48 4.28
C PHE A 607 18.32 6.42 5.47
N ASP A 608 19.34 6.46 6.32
CA ASP A 608 19.32 7.23 7.56
C ASP A 608 19.99 8.60 7.42
N ARG A 609 19.84 9.44 8.44
CA ARG A 609 20.65 10.65 8.63
C ARG A 609 22.13 10.31 8.84
N ASN A 610 23.01 11.26 8.58
CA ASN A 610 24.43 11.07 8.81
C ASN A 610 24.74 11.14 10.31
N PRO A 611 25.30 10.08 10.93
CA PRO A 611 25.50 10.05 12.37
C PRO A 611 26.66 10.94 12.84
N LYS A 612 27.48 11.46 11.91
CA LYS A 612 28.61 12.35 12.27
C LYS A 612 28.09 13.65 12.86
N GLU A 613 28.72 14.08 13.96
CA GLU A 613 28.39 15.34 14.61
C GLU A 613 28.55 16.51 13.61
N ASN A 614 27.55 17.39 13.57
CA ASN A 614 27.51 18.58 12.71
C ASN A 614 27.57 18.26 11.20
N ALA A 615 27.23 17.04 10.79
CA ALA A 615 27.00 16.74 9.39
C ALA A 615 25.88 17.61 8.80
N TRP A 616 26.05 18.05 7.56
CA TRP A 616 25.11 18.91 6.85
C TRP A 616 23.77 18.21 6.53
N ASP A 617 23.74 16.87 6.59
CA ASP A 617 22.59 15.98 6.48
C ASP A 617 22.36 15.15 7.77
N GLY A 618 22.77 15.70 8.92
CA GLY A 618 22.76 15.02 10.21
C GLY A 618 21.40 14.92 10.90
N ALA A 619 20.37 15.63 10.43
CA ALA A 619 19.03 15.59 11.02
C ALA A 619 17.97 14.99 10.08
N ILE A 620 18.00 15.36 8.79
CA ILE A 620 16.96 15.03 7.82
C ILE A 620 17.57 14.64 6.47
N VAL A 621 16.99 13.62 5.84
CA VAL A 621 17.31 13.17 4.47
C VAL A 621 16.03 12.94 3.64
N TRP A 622 15.58 13.92 2.87
CA TRP A 622 14.38 13.78 2.01
C TRP A 622 14.76 13.55 0.55
N GLN A 623 14.69 12.30 0.08
CA GLN A 623 14.98 12.00 -1.32
C GLN A 623 13.93 12.55 -2.28
N ALA A 624 14.36 13.03 -3.44
CA ALA A 624 13.52 13.10 -4.63
C ALA A 624 13.35 11.69 -5.23
N ARG A 625 12.50 11.57 -6.25
CA ARG A 625 12.36 10.33 -7.01
C ARG A 625 13.73 9.88 -7.56
N PRO A 626 14.12 8.61 -7.35
CA PRO A 626 15.41 8.13 -7.83
C PRO A 626 15.45 8.03 -9.36
N VAL A 627 16.65 8.18 -9.90
CA VAL A 627 16.94 8.08 -11.34
C VAL A 627 17.87 6.92 -11.60
N LEU A 628 17.65 6.21 -12.71
CA LEU A 628 18.55 5.13 -13.15
C LEU A 628 19.66 5.70 -14.01
N VAL A 629 20.91 5.39 -13.67
CA VAL A 629 22.09 5.83 -14.42
C VAL A 629 22.95 4.60 -14.69
N GLY A 630 22.83 4.03 -15.90
CA GLY A 630 23.51 2.79 -16.26
C GLY A 630 23.11 1.62 -15.35
N GLU A 631 24.08 1.08 -14.61
CA GLU A 631 23.89 -0.02 -13.67
C GLU A 631 23.66 0.44 -12.23
N GLU A 632 23.42 1.74 -11.99
CA GLU A 632 23.16 2.30 -10.67
C GLU A 632 21.78 2.95 -10.56
N THR A 633 21.27 3.00 -9.33
CA THR A 633 20.16 3.88 -8.93
C THR A 633 20.73 5.04 -8.12
N TRP A 634 20.43 6.27 -8.55
CA TRP A 634 20.89 7.50 -7.93
C TRP A 634 19.74 8.19 -7.18
N PHE A 635 20.00 8.60 -5.94
CA PHE A 635 19.07 9.24 -5.02
C PHE A 635 19.57 10.64 -4.70
N TYR A 636 19.02 11.64 -5.35
CA TYR A 636 19.22 13.03 -4.92
C TYR A 636 18.33 13.30 -3.72
N TYR A 637 18.85 13.98 -2.70
CA TYR A 637 18.10 14.21 -1.46
C TYR A 637 18.37 15.58 -0.85
N LEU A 638 17.37 16.12 -0.17
CA LEU A 638 17.51 17.29 0.68
C LEU A 638 18.14 16.89 2.01
N GLY A 639 19.33 17.42 2.31
CA GLY A 639 20.01 17.25 3.59
C GLY A 639 19.88 18.48 4.48
N LEU A 640 19.48 18.27 5.74
CA LEU A 640 19.46 19.30 6.77
C LEU A 640 20.20 18.82 8.02
N GLY A 641 21.09 19.67 8.55
CA GLY A 641 21.88 19.38 9.75
C GLY A 641 21.31 19.95 11.05
N GLY A 642 20.44 20.96 10.96
CA GLY A 642 19.83 21.63 12.13
C GLY A 642 18.60 20.91 12.67
N GLY A 643 17.64 20.63 11.78
CA GLY A 643 16.41 19.90 12.06
C GLY A 643 15.39 20.06 10.92
N HIS A 644 14.21 19.49 11.05
CA HIS A 644 13.11 19.67 10.09
C HIS A 644 12.75 21.15 9.85
N LYS A 645 12.86 21.98 10.90
CA LYS A 645 12.45 23.40 10.90
C LYS A 645 13.61 24.40 10.86
N SER A 646 14.87 23.94 10.95
CA SER A 646 16.02 24.81 11.14
C SER A 646 17.27 24.34 10.38
N GLY A 647 18.23 25.26 10.24
CA GLY A 647 19.51 25.00 9.59
C GLY A 647 19.52 25.18 8.07
N ALA A 648 20.73 25.17 7.52
CA ALA A 648 20.98 25.25 6.08
C ALA A 648 20.48 23.98 5.38
N ARG A 649 20.07 24.13 4.12
CA ARG A 649 19.53 23.04 3.30
C ARG A 649 20.37 22.84 2.07
N HIS A 650 20.80 21.60 1.84
CA HIS A 650 21.70 21.24 0.76
C HIS A 650 21.10 20.12 -0.09
N VAL A 651 21.51 20.01 -1.35
CA VAL A 651 21.21 18.85 -2.19
C VAL A 651 22.36 17.88 -2.12
N GLY A 652 22.08 16.68 -1.61
CA GLY A 652 22.96 15.52 -1.59
C GLY A 652 22.71 14.57 -2.74
N LEU A 653 23.62 13.61 -2.89
CA LEU A 653 23.46 12.46 -3.77
C LEU A 653 23.91 11.20 -3.02
N ALA A 654 23.13 10.13 -3.14
CA ALA A 654 23.49 8.79 -2.75
C ALA A 654 23.32 7.83 -3.93
N ARG A 655 24.11 6.76 -3.99
CA ARG A 655 24.11 5.79 -5.10
C ARG A 655 24.02 4.37 -4.57
N MET A 656 23.41 3.49 -5.35
CA MET A 656 23.47 2.06 -5.11
C MET A 656 23.41 1.29 -6.44
N ARG A 657 23.73 -0.01 -6.41
CA ARG A 657 23.51 -0.89 -7.57
C ARG A 657 22.04 -0.79 -8.02
N LYS A 658 21.78 -0.78 -9.32
CA LYS A 658 20.42 -0.77 -9.86
C LYS A 658 19.62 -1.89 -9.21
N ASP A 659 18.45 -1.55 -8.68
CA ASP A 659 17.52 -2.46 -7.99
C ASP A 659 18.09 -3.21 -6.76
N GLY A 660 19.15 -2.67 -6.15
CA GLY A 660 19.83 -3.29 -5.01
C GLY A 660 19.16 -3.13 -3.66
N TYR A 661 17.87 -2.79 -3.59
CA TYR A 661 17.18 -2.41 -2.34
C TYR A 661 17.30 -3.47 -1.24
N VAL A 662 17.05 -4.73 -1.59
CA VAL A 662 17.03 -5.87 -0.65
C VAL A 662 17.60 -7.10 -1.36
N SER A 663 18.37 -7.92 -0.64
CA SER A 663 18.81 -9.23 -1.11
C SER A 663 18.31 -10.38 -0.24
N ARG A 664 18.35 -11.58 -0.81
CA ARG A 664 18.29 -12.86 -0.11
C ARG A 664 19.70 -13.47 -0.12
N ASP A 665 20.23 -13.67 1.08
CA ASP A 665 21.64 -13.93 1.32
C ASP A 665 21.87 -15.35 1.82
N ALA A 666 22.72 -16.10 1.11
CA ALA A 666 23.34 -17.31 1.63
C ALA A 666 24.74 -16.94 2.15
N ARG A 667 25.04 -17.33 3.39
CA ARG A 667 26.33 -17.08 4.05
C ARG A 667 26.85 -18.37 4.67
N GLY A 668 28.14 -18.65 4.50
CA GLY A 668 28.81 -19.79 5.14
C GLY A 668 28.71 -21.08 4.34
N THR A 669 28.74 -22.23 5.03
CA THR A 669 28.86 -23.54 4.37
C THR A 669 27.54 -24.17 3.94
N GLU A 670 26.41 -23.68 4.44
CA GLU A 670 25.08 -24.22 4.12
C GLU A 670 24.53 -23.62 2.82
N GLU A 671 23.88 -24.46 2.01
CA GLU A 671 23.25 -24.05 0.75
C GLU A 671 21.90 -23.37 1.04
N GLY A 672 21.77 -22.12 0.61
CA GLY A 672 20.51 -21.39 0.63
C GLY A 672 19.59 -21.83 -0.50
N ARG A 673 18.29 -21.99 -0.22
CA ARG A 673 17.28 -22.39 -1.22
C ARG A 673 16.12 -21.40 -1.23
N LEU A 674 15.70 -21.00 -2.43
CA LEU A 674 14.53 -20.14 -2.65
C LEU A 674 13.70 -20.70 -3.81
N ARG A 675 12.44 -21.01 -3.57
CA ARG A 675 11.49 -21.44 -4.60
C ARG A 675 10.44 -20.37 -4.79
N THR A 676 10.15 -20.02 -6.04
CA THR A 676 9.11 -19.05 -6.35
C THR A 676 7.71 -19.64 -6.26
N VAL A 677 6.70 -18.76 -6.18
CA VAL A 677 5.32 -19.12 -6.49
C VAL A 677 5.17 -19.65 -7.92
N ALA A 678 4.05 -20.31 -8.20
CA ALA A 678 3.71 -20.71 -9.56
C ALA A 678 3.55 -19.45 -10.43
N MET A 679 4.15 -19.47 -11.62
CA MET A 679 4.17 -18.31 -12.51
C MET A 679 4.19 -18.71 -13.99
N ARG A 680 3.85 -17.77 -14.86
CA ARG A 680 3.91 -17.90 -16.33
C ARG A 680 4.79 -16.79 -16.89
N LEU A 681 5.62 -17.14 -17.89
CA LEU A 681 6.48 -16.17 -18.57
C LEU A 681 5.72 -15.47 -19.71
N PRO A 682 5.93 -14.15 -19.91
CA PRO A 682 5.15 -13.32 -20.85
C PRO A 682 5.52 -13.54 -22.33
N PHE A 683 6.64 -14.20 -22.60
CA PHE A 683 7.29 -14.19 -23.91
C PHE A 683 7.56 -15.58 -24.46
N GLY A 684 7.53 -15.68 -25.79
CA GLY A 684 7.87 -16.86 -26.59
C GLY A 684 9.36 -16.91 -26.99
N PRO A 685 9.68 -17.05 -28.29
CA PRO A 685 11.06 -17.07 -28.78
C PRO A 685 11.92 -15.88 -28.31
N GLY A 686 13.15 -16.17 -27.88
CA GLY A 686 14.13 -15.19 -27.43
C GLY A 686 13.95 -14.75 -25.97
N THR A 687 13.26 -15.50 -25.12
CA THR A 687 13.09 -15.13 -23.70
C THR A 687 14.32 -15.52 -22.88
N HIS A 688 14.97 -14.56 -22.22
CA HIS A 688 16.13 -14.83 -21.36
C HIS A 688 15.81 -14.54 -19.89
N LEU A 689 16.53 -15.24 -19.01
CA LEU A 689 16.56 -14.96 -17.58
C LEU A 689 17.94 -14.45 -17.19
N THR A 690 17.97 -13.33 -16.48
CA THR A 690 19.22 -12.82 -15.88
C THR A 690 19.02 -12.56 -14.39
N LEU A 691 20.11 -12.55 -13.62
CA LEU A 691 20.11 -12.33 -12.18
C LEU A 691 20.76 -10.99 -11.84
N ASN A 692 20.13 -10.26 -10.93
CA ASN A 692 20.81 -9.21 -10.19
C ASN A 692 21.39 -9.84 -8.93
N ALA A 693 22.70 -10.05 -8.89
CA ALA A 693 23.35 -10.81 -7.84
C ALA A 693 24.78 -10.34 -7.54
N GLN A 694 25.23 -10.66 -6.34
CA GLN A 694 26.62 -10.53 -5.91
C GLN A 694 27.09 -11.86 -5.34
N VAL A 695 28.09 -12.46 -5.96
CA VAL A 695 28.62 -13.78 -5.59
C VAL A 695 30.06 -13.63 -5.11
N GLN A 696 30.35 -14.11 -3.90
CA GLN A 696 31.70 -14.07 -3.32
C GLN A 696 32.66 -15.04 -4.04
N PRO A 697 33.99 -14.90 -3.86
CA PRO A 697 34.94 -15.88 -4.37
C PRO A 697 34.61 -17.31 -3.90
N ASN A 698 34.51 -18.25 -4.85
CA ASN A 698 34.06 -19.65 -4.66
C ASN A 698 32.57 -19.87 -4.36
N GLY A 699 31.78 -18.79 -4.29
CA GLY A 699 30.33 -18.86 -4.25
C GLY A 699 29.73 -19.16 -5.63
N TRP A 700 28.43 -19.42 -5.65
CA TRP A 700 27.66 -19.60 -6.88
C TRP A 700 26.16 -19.45 -6.65
N ILE A 701 25.43 -19.17 -7.73
CA ILE A 701 23.98 -19.33 -7.81
C ILE A 701 23.66 -20.30 -8.94
N LYS A 702 22.79 -21.27 -8.70
CA LYS A 702 22.20 -22.15 -9.72
C LYS A 702 20.69 -22.11 -9.59
N ALA A 703 19.99 -22.50 -10.65
CA ALA A 703 18.54 -22.65 -10.61
C ALA A 703 18.07 -23.91 -11.31
N GLN A 704 16.91 -24.41 -10.91
CA GLN A 704 16.14 -25.38 -11.68
C GLN A 704 14.72 -24.88 -11.93
N VAL A 705 14.11 -25.36 -13.00
CA VAL A 705 12.72 -25.03 -13.35
C VAL A 705 11.84 -26.23 -13.05
N LEU A 706 10.78 -26.00 -12.29
CA LEU A 706 9.77 -27.00 -11.94
C LEU A 706 8.48 -26.73 -12.72
N ASP A 707 7.72 -27.77 -13.03
CA ASP A 707 6.36 -27.65 -13.54
C ASP A 707 5.32 -27.45 -12.42
N ALA A 708 4.03 -27.41 -12.78
CA ALA A 708 2.95 -27.23 -11.83
C ALA A 708 2.88 -28.33 -10.75
N GLY A 709 3.37 -29.55 -11.04
CA GLY A 709 3.43 -30.70 -10.14
C GLY A 709 4.77 -30.87 -9.41
N ASP A 710 5.58 -29.81 -9.37
CA ASP A 710 6.90 -29.76 -8.75
C ASP A 710 7.92 -30.76 -9.32
N GLN A 711 7.71 -31.20 -10.57
CA GLN A 711 8.68 -32.02 -11.29
C GLN A 711 9.64 -31.12 -12.07
N VAL A 712 10.92 -31.48 -12.06
CA VAL A 712 11.94 -30.76 -12.84
C VAL A 712 11.66 -30.90 -14.32
N ILE A 713 11.57 -29.78 -15.03
CA ILE A 713 11.38 -29.78 -16.48
C ILE A 713 12.68 -30.24 -17.15
N GLU A 714 12.56 -31.19 -18.07
CA GLU A 714 13.70 -31.77 -18.79
C GLU A 714 14.59 -30.68 -19.43
N GLY A 715 15.90 -30.76 -19.16
CA GLY A 715 16.89 -29.79 -19.62
C GLY A 715 17.05 -28.54 -18.75
N TYR A 716 16.20 -28.35 -17.73
CA TYR A 716 16.25 -27.22 -16.79
C TYR A 716 16.53 -27.64 -15.34
N GLY A 717 17.21 -28.76 -15.16
CA GLY A 717 17.61 -29.27 -13.83
C GLY A 717 18.84 -28.60 -13.25
N ILE A 718 19.06 -28.75 -11.94
CA ILE A 718 20.14 -28.06 -11.23
C ILE A 718 21.55 -28.43 -11.73
N GLU A 719 21.75 -29.69 -12.12
CA GLU A 719 23.03 -30.17 -12.65
C GLU A 719 23.32 -29.63 -14.06
N ALA A 720 22.28 -29.31 -14.82
CA ALA A 720 22.41 -28.68 -16.13
C ALA A 720 22.65 -27.17 -16.01
N CYS A 721 22.29 -26.55 -14.89
CA CYS A 721 22.48 -25.11 -14.68
C CYS A 721 23.96 -24.76 -14.60
N ARG A 722 24.41 -23.85 -15.47
CA ARG A 722 25.75 -23.26 -15.36
C ARG A 722 25.78 -22.38 -14.10
N PRO A 723 26.77 -22.53 -13.20
CA PRO A 723 26.86 -21.70 -12.01
C PRO A 723 27.03 -20.22 -12.39
N VAL A 724 26.20 -19.36 -11.84
CA VAL A 724 26.34 -17.90 -11.94
C VAL A 724 27.33 -17.43 -10.88
N SER A 725 28.30 -16.61 -11.29
CA SER A 725 29.35 -16.04 -10.44
C SER A 725 29.61 -14.57 -10.80
N GLY A 726 30.32 -13.86 -9.92
CA GLY A 726 30.63 -12.43 -10.08
C GLY A 726 29.62 -11.49 -9.43
N ASP A 727 29.79 -10.19 -9.68
CA ASP A 727 28.91 -9.12 -9.20
C ASP A 727 28.36 -8.37 -10.41
N GLY A 728 27.04 -8.39 -10.60
CA GLY A 728 26.40 -7.75 -11.74
C GLY A 728 24.89 -7.62 -11.60
N VAL A 729 24.32 -6.67 -12.33
CA VAL A 729 22.88 -6.38 -12.32
C VAL A 729 22.09 -7.16 -13.38
N SER A 730 22.78 -7.88 -14.27
CA SER A 730 22.19 -8.72 -15.32
C SER A 730 23.13 -9.88 -15.69
N LEU A 731 23.30 -10.83 -14.76
CA LEU A 731 24.12 -12.03 -14.96
C LEU A 731 23.29 -13.14 -15.63
N PRO A 732 23.75 -13.77 -16.73
CA PRO A 732 22.94 -14.73 -17.48
C PRO A 732 22.69 -16.02 -16.69
N LEU A 733 21.43 -16.47 -16.64
CA LEU A 733 21.03 -17.76 -16.08
C LEU A 733 20.76 -18.76 -17.22
N THR A 734 21.61 -19.79 -17.35
CA THR A 734 21.59 -20.71 -18.50
C THR A 734 21.78 -22.16 -18.09
N TRP A 735 21.29 -23.08 -18.93
CA TRP A 735 21.39 -24.53 -18.70
C TRP A 735 22.06 -25.22 -19.88
N ASN A 736 23.24 -25.81 -19.69
CA ASN A 736 24.02 -26.48 -20.74
C ASN A 736 24.03 -25.69 -22.07
N ASP A 737 23.41 -26.20 -23.12
CA ASP A 737 23.30 -25.62 -24.46
C ASP A 737 22.14 -24.62 -24.61
N ARG A 738 21.24 -24.51 -23.62
CA ARG A 738 20.08 -23.60 -23.60
C ARG A 738 20.47 -22.22 -23.09
N GLN A 739 20.52 -21.27 -24.01
CA GLN A 739 20.80 -19.85 -23.72
C GLN A 739 19.52 -19.05 -23.41
N ASP A 740 18.35 -19.63 -23.65
CA ASP A 740 17.05 -19.00 -23.46
C ASP A 740 16.02 -19.98 -22.87
N VAL A 741 14.91 -19.42 -22.40
CA VAL A 741 13.78 -20.13 -21.78
C VAL A 741 12.53 -20.08 -22.65
N SER A 742 12.66 -19.87 -23.96
CA SER A 742 11.54 -19.73 -24.89
C SER A 742 10.59 -20.94 -24.86
N SER A 743 11.13 -22.13 -24.63
CA SER A 743 10.34 -23.37 -24.54
C SER A 743 9.44 -23.47 -23.29
N LEU A 744 9.58 -22.53 -22.35
CA LEU A 744 8.81 -22.42 -21.12
C LEU A 744 7.68 -21.38 -21.21
N ALA A 745 7.62 -20.60 -22.30
CA ALA A 745 6.59 -19.62 -22.58
C ALA A 745 5.17 -20.17 -22.39
N GLY A 746 4.33 -19.46 -21.63
CA GLY A 746 2.95 -19.84 -21.36
C GLY A 746 2.76 -21.09 -20.49
N LYS A 747 3.83 -21.80 -20.13
CA LYS A 747 3.75 -22.91 -19.16
C LYS A 747 3.72 -22.35 -17.75
N THR A 748 2.97 -23.01 -16.88
CA THR A 748 3.06 -22.80 -15.43
C THR A 748 4.35 -23.43 -14.93
N ILE A 749 5.23 -22.61 -14.38
CA ILE A 749 6.52 -23.02 -13.85
C ILE A 749 6.76 -22.47 -12.44
N ARG A 750 7.77 -23.01 -11.75
CA ARG A 750 8.42 -22.40 -10.59
C ARG A 750 9.92 -22.35 -10.84
N LEU A 751 10.59 -21.29 -10.37
CA LEU A 751 12.05 -21.25 -10.32
C LEU A 751 12.50 -21.62 -8.91
N GLU A 752 13.44 -22.54 -8.81
CA GLU A 752 14.10 -22.87 -7.54
C GLU A 752 15.59 -22.53 -7.65
N PHE A 753 15.99 -21.51 -6.91
CA PHE A 753 17.37 -21.05 -6.80
C PHE A 753 18.07 -21.77 -5.65
N ARG A 754 19.34 -22.11 -5.87
CA ARG A 754 20.30 -22.58 -4.87
C ARG A 754 21.49 -21.66 -4.86
N LEU A 755 21.88 -21.24 -3.66
CA LEU A 755 22.86 -20.19 -3.43
C LEU A 755 23.93 -20.68 -2.45
N ARG A 756 25.18 -20.31 -2.73
CA ARG A 756 26.30 -20.46 -1.80
C ARG A 756 27.16 -19.20 -1.83
N ASP A 757 27.41 -18.63 -0.65
CA ASP A 757 28.18 -17.39 -0.47
C ASP A 757 27.79 -16.30 -1.50
N ALA A 758 26.49 -16.04 -1.59
CA ALA A 758 25.90 -15.19 -2.62
C ALA A 758 24.72 -14.38 -2.07
N SER A 759 24.46 -13.24 -2.70
CA SER A 759 23.33 -12.35 -2.46
C SER A 759 22.51 -12.24 -3.74
N LEU A 760 21.24 -12.63 -3.72
CA LEU A 760 20.32 -12.50 -4.85
C LEU A 760 19.33 -11.37 -4.59
N TYR A 761 19.35 -10.33 -5.44
CA TYR A 761 18.46 -9.16 -5.32
C TYR A 761 17.17 -9.35 -6.13
N GLY A 762 17.24 -10.11 -7.22
CA GLY A 762 16.09 -10.41 -8.08
C GLY A 762 16.53 -11.10 -9.36
N PHE A 763 15.55 -11.41 -10.21
CA PHE A 763 15.77 -11.92 -11.55
C PHE A 763 15.00 -11.09 -12.57
N GLU A 764 15.47 -11.04 -13.80
CA GLU A 764 14.84 -10.28 -14.88
C GLU A 764 14.40 -11.22 -16.00
N VAL A 765 13.18 -11.00 -16.51
CA VAL A 765 12.64 -11.67 -17.68
C VAL A 765 12.67 -10.68 -18.85
N SER A 766 13.48 -10.93 -19.86
CA SER A 766 13.64 -10.03 -21.00
C SER A 766 13.59 -10.80 -22.32
N ARG A 767 13.27 -10.07 -23.41
CA ARG A 767 13.52 -10.58 -24.76
C ARG A 767 14.95 -10.25 -25.15
N GLY A 768 15.62 -11.20 -25.79
CA GLY A 768 16.92 -10.98 -26.41
C GLY A 768 16.77 -9.86 -27.42
N SER A 769 17.66 -8.88 -27.29
CA SER A 769 17.77 -7.74 -28.21
C SER A 769 18.09 -8.18 -29.64
#